data_AF-A0A2D5AYB6-F1
#
_entry.id   AF-A0A2D5AYB6-F1
#
_cell.length_a   1.000
_cell.length_b   1.000
_cell.length_c   1.000
_cell.angle_alpha   90.00
_cell.angle_beta   90.00
_cell.angle_gamma   90.00
#
_symmetry.space_group_name_H-M   'P 1'
#
loop_
_entity.id
_entity.type
_entity.pdbx_description
1 polymer ?
#
loop_
_entity_poly.entity_id
_entity_poly.type
_entity_poly.pdbx_seq_one_letter_code
_entity_poly.pdbx_strand_id
1 'polypeptide(L)'
;MARVSLQAALPWLCTVLLLACGDTSGEAVSDVPTVAGSDRDEKRLSVREEFDRMAQDLTSGSNPYLSTTRVRTLRRALKEEGLSANERLRLERRLSRALLKNGQIQKSIDVLERVLQGLARNSAGDAGSESLLALAYLRLAETENCVARHNGECCIFPLAGAAEHSLREPAEKARALFLRRLRRDPKDAEALWLANICAMALGEYPDGVPEPFRLPESAFASEGGFPRFRNRAPELGLDTLNLCGGAVAEDFDGDGWLDILTSSYDPREPVRYFRNGGDGSFEDLSDPSRASDQKGGLNLIAADYDNDGDKDFFVLRGAWLGDDGQLRNSLVRNRGEALFEDVTHQVGLAQPAMPTQTGAFGDFDGDGWVDLYVGNESRIEREPTGDYPGQLFQNHGGTTFEDVARANRVENNRFCKGVGAGDYDADGDLDLYLSNIGENRLYRNDGGRFRDVAPELQVVEPRERSFATWFFDYDQDGRLDLFVTSYETGLADLVAEALGEPNEAPPPRLYRNDGSAGFVDVASELGLDRPFQPMGANFGDLDHDGWLDIYLTTGEPQLQSLMPNVFLRNDGGVAFRDLTSAAGLGHLQKGHGVAFADFDHDGDQDVFHQLGGFFPVDRYANALFVNPGNGNRWLYLTLQGTESNRDGFGARIRIVVRTRTGKRTLYRNVGALSSFGGSTLRQEIGLGDAQAVESLTIHWPGSSEPQTFRDLPLDAHLKIVQGEERFERLELRAVDLERR
;
A
#
# COMPACT_ATOMS: atom_id res chain seq x y z
N MET A 1 10.38 6.87 59.23
CA MET A 1 9.75 5.57 59.57
C MET A 1 9.12 5.04 58.29
N ALA A 2 9.37 3.84 57.76
CA ALA A 2 10.40 2.86 58.09
C ALA A 2 10.74 1.95 56.87
N ARG A 3 12.04 1.84 56.55
CA ARG A 3 12.78 0.70 55.92
C ARG A 3 12.31 0.14 54.54
N VAL A 4 13.11 0.25 53.45
CA VAL A 4 14.37 -0.51 53.08
C VAL A 4 14.02 -1.91 52.53
N SER A 5 14.55 -2.42 51.40
CA SER A 5 15.90 -2.27 50.78
C SER A 5 15.98 -2.36 49.24
N LEU A 6 16.97 -1.68 48.64
CA LEU A 6 17.63 -2.16 47.40
C LEU A 6 18.64 -3.26 47.74
N GLN A 7 18.91 -4.18 46.80
CA GLN A 7 20.19 -4.90 46.76
C GLN A 7 20.54 -5.34 45.34
N ALA A 8 21.75 -5.01 44.89
CA ALA A 8 22.39 -5.54 43.69
C ALA A 8 23.79 -6.04 44.09
N ALA A 9 24.19 -7.24 43.62
CA ALA A 9 25.58 -7.71 43.63
C ALA A 9 25.75 -9.02 42.81
N LEU A 10 26.46 -8.93 41.68
CA LEU A 10 27.40 -9.96 41.20
C LEU A 10 28.79 -9.65 41.83
N PRO A 11 29.89 -10.42 41.60
CA PRO A 11 30.06 -11.69 40.87
C PRO A 11 30.81 -12.78 41.68
N TRP A 12 31.05 -13.97 41.09
CA TRP A 12 32.13 -14.89 41.51
C TRP A 12 32.85 -15.50 40.30
N LEU A 13 34.19 -15.43 40.27
CA LEU A 13 35.05 -16.05 39.25
C LEU A 13 36.49 -16.21 39.82
N CYS A 14 37.04 -17.42 39.81
CA CYS A 14 38.48 -17.80 39.95
C CYS A 14 38.59 -19.29 39.54
N THR A 15 39.27 -19.77 38.47
CA THR A 15 40.72 -19.78 38.11
C THR A 15 41.59 -20.55 39.15
N VAL A 16 42.62 -21.38 38.87
CA VAL A 16 43.55 -21.68 37.72
C VAL A 16 44.00 -23.18 37.83
N LEU A 17 44.64 -23.90 36.88
CA LEU A 17 46.05 -23.91 36.40
C LEU A 17 46.18 -25.01 35.29
N LEU A 18 46.77 -24.78 34.10
CA LEU A 18 48.20 -24.93 33.69
C LEU A 18 48.69 -26.40 33.70
N LEU A 19 49.32 -27.03 32.69
CA LEU A 19 50.31 -26.67 31.62
C LEU A 19 50.16 -27.69 30.43
N ALA A 20 50.88 -27.73 29.28
CA ALA A 20 52.07 -27.04 28.74
C ALA A 20 52.11 -27.07 27.17
N CYS A 21 53.24 -26.63 26.59
CA CYS A 21 53.61 -26.41 25.17
C CYS A 21 53.71 -27.64 24.23
N GLY A 22 53.65 -27.39 22.91
CA GLY A 22 54.18 -28.25 21.84
C GLY A 22 53.99 -27.66 20.42
N ASP A 23 55.08 -27.42 19.69
CA ASP A 23 55.08 -26.88 18.31
C ASP A 23 54.67 -27.90 17.21
N THR A 24 54.45 -27.34 16.01
CA THR A 24 54.72 -27.87 14.64
C THR A 24 53.56 -28.35 13.76
N SER A 25 53.69 -27.94 12.49
CA SER A 25 53.11 -28.47 11.23
C SER A 25 51.58 -28.53 11.11
N GLY A 26 51.08 -27.95 10.02
CA GLY A 26 49.68 -28.06 9.64
C GLY A 26 49.40 -29.29 8.77
N GLU A 27 48.12 -29.63 8.68
CA GLU A 27 47.53 -30.47 7.63
C GLU A 27 46.13 -29.93 7.34
N ALA A 28 45.72 -29.98 6.07
CA ALA A 28 44.39 -29.55 5.66
C ALA A 28 43.37 -30.63 6.02
N VAL A 29 42.23 -30.24 6.59
CA VAL A 29 41.07 -31.12 6.77
C VAL A 29 39.86 -30.47 6.09
N SER A 30 39.71 -30.78 4.81
CA SER A 30 38.42 -30.82 4.17
C SER A 30 37.63 -32.00 4.73
N ASP A 31 36.37 -31.79 5.13
CA ASP A 31 35.30 -32.79 5.00
C ASP A 31 33.94 -32.14 5.34
N VAL A 32 33.32 -31.55 4.32
CA VAL A 32 31.87 -31.29 4.30
C VAL A 32 31.21 -32.56 3.75
N PRO A 33 30.17 -33.14 4.41
CA PRO A 33 29.53 -34.34 3.89
C PRO A 33 28.84 -34.05 2.55
N THR A 34 29.37 -34.61 1.46
CA THR A 34 28.69 -34.62 0.18
C THR A 34 27.46 -35.51 0.26
N VAL A 35 26.28 -34.88 0.29
CA VAL A 35 25.02 -35.60 0.09
C VAL A 35 25.03 -36.11 -1.35
N ALA A 36 25.23 -37.42 -1.52
CA ALA A 36 25.17 -38.06 -2.82
C ALA A 36 23.77 -37.83 -3.43
N GLY A 37 23.74 -37.22 -4.61
CA GLY A 37 22.51 -36.90 -5.31
C GLY A 37 21.66 -38.14 -5.55
N SER A 38 20.40 -38.09 -5.14
CA SER A 38 19.38 -38.99 -5.70
C SER A 38 18.94 -38.39 -7.03
N ASP A 39 19.44 -38.94 -8.14
CA ASP A 39 18.83 -38.73 -9.46
C ASP A 39 17.38 -39.23 -9.43
N ARG A 40 16.48 -38.30 -9.16
CA ARG A 40 15.13 -38.29 -9.66
C ARG A 40 15.02 -37.02 -10.47
N ASP A 41 14.65 -37.15 -11.74
CA ASP A 41 14.13 -36.05 -12.54
C ASP A 41 12.81 -35.57 -11.91
N GLU A 42 12.89 -34.79 -10.83
CA GLU A 42 11.78 -33.95 -10.39
C GLU A 42 11.62 -32.87 -11.45
N LYS A 43 10.77 -33.19 -12.43
CA LYS A 43 10.35 -32.28 -13.49
C LYS A 43 9.93 -30.95 -12.84
N ARG A 44 10.78 -29.93 -12.99
CA ARG A 44 10.54 -28.60 -12.45
C ARG A 44 9.16 -28.12 -12.92
N LEU A 45 8.32 -27.73 -11.96
CA LEU A 45 6.97 -27.24 -12.23
C LEU A 45 7.05 -26.01 -13.15
N SER A 46 6.06 -25.84 -14.01
CA SER A 46 5.82 -24.54 -14.64
C SER A 46 5.38 -23.52 -13.58
N VAL A 47 5.57 -22.23 -13.87
CA VAL A 47 5.22 -21.12 -12.97
C VAL A 47 3.74 -21.20 -12.53
N ARG A 48 2.83 -21.52 -13.46
CA ARG A 48 1.40 -21.74 -13.14
C ARG A 48 1.19 -22.93 -12.18
N GLU A 49 1.81 -24.08 -12.44
CA GLU A 49 1.70 -25.27 -11.57
C GLU A 49 2.29 -25.04 -10.17
N GLU A 50 3.35 -24.24 -10.06
CA GLU A 50 3.95 -23.84 -8.78
C GLU A 50 2.98 -22.97 -7.96
N PHE A 51 2.45 -21.88 -8.55
CA PHE A 51 1.52 -21.01 -7.84
C PHE A 51 0.18 -21.67 -7.55
N ASP A 52 -0.33 -22.55 -8.43
CA ASP A 52 -1.52 -23.36 -8.14
C ASP A 52 -1.32 -24.26 -6.92
N ARG A 53 -0.13 -24.84 -6.75
CA ARG A 53 0.21 -25.61 -5.55
C ARG A 53 0.29 -24.73 -4.31
N MET A 54 0.98 -23.59 -4.36
CA MET A 54 1.04 -22.64 -3.24
C MET A 54 -0.36 -22.18 -2.81
N ALA A 55 -1.23 -21.86 -3.77
CA ALA A 55 -2.61 -21.47 -3.52
C ALA A 55 -3.43 -22.61 -2.89
N GLN A 56 -3.24 -23.85 -3.33
CA GLN A 56 -3.87 -25.02 -2.73
C GLN A 56 -3.40 -25.26 -1.29
N ASP A 57 -2.09 -25.13 -1.02
CA ASP A 57 -1.53 -25.33 0.31
C ASP A 57 -2.03 -24.25 1.29
N LEU A 58 -2.02 -22.97 0.91
CA LEU A 58 -2.58 -21.85 1.70
C LEU A 58 -4.07 -21.99 1.99
N THR A 59 -4.88 -22.33 0.99
CA THR A 59 -6.35 -22.40 1.13
C THR A 59 -6.85 -23.70 1.78
N SER A 60 -6.01 -24.74 1.81
CA SER A 60 -6.25 -25.98 2.55
C SER A 60 -5.66 -25.98 3.97
N GLY A 61 -4.66 -25.13 4.22
CA GLY A 61 -4.00 -24.92 5.51
C GLY A 61 -4.88 -24.30 6.60
N SER A 62 -4.24 -23.79 7.65
CA SER A 62 -4.91 -23.34 8.89
C SER A 62 -4.95 -21.82 9.08
N ASN A 63 -4.20 -21.07 8.26
CA ASN A 63 -4.15 -19.60 8.21
C ASN A 63 -5.54 -18.94 8.43
N PRO A 64 -5.67 -17.96 9.35
CA PRO A 64 -6.93 -17.26 9.61
C PRO A 64 -7.52 -16.47 8.44
N TYR A 65 -6.75 -16.11 7.41
CA TYR A 65 -7.21 -15.30 6.27
C TYR A 65 -7.84 -16.13 5.14
N LEU A 66 -7.10 -17.11 4.62
CA LEU A 66 -7.42 -17.80 3.36
C LEU A 66 -8.00 -19.23 3.55
N SER A 67 -8.01 -19.77 4.76
CA SER A 67 -8.37 -21.17 5.02
C SER A 67 -9.85 -21.51 4.75
N THR A 68 -10.08 -22.46 3.85
CA THR A 68 -11.40 -23.04 3.58
C THR A 68 -11.75 -24.24 4.48
N THR A 69 -10.77 -24.81 5.17
CA THR A 69 -10.97 -26.00 6.02
C THR A 69 -11.65 -25.66 7.34
N ARG A 70 -11.47 -24.43 7.85
CA ARG A 70 -12.06 -23.94 9.12
C ARG A 70 -13.58 -24.16 9.21
N VAL A 71 -14.33 -23.92 8.14
CA VAL A 71 -15.78 -24.17 8.06
C VAL A 71 -16.11 -25.67 8.18
N ARG A 72 -15.31 -26.54 7.54
CA ARG A 72 -15.47 -28.01 7.60
C ARG A 72 -15.19 -28.53 9.01
N THR A 73 -14.11 -28.07 9.64
CA THR A 73 -13.73 -28.42 11.01
C THR A 73 -14.79 -27.99 12.04
N LEU A 74 -15.31 -26.77 11.94
CA LEU A 74 -16.37 -26.28 12.84
C LEU A 74 -17.70 -27.02 12.66
N ARG A 75 -18.06 -27.38 11.43
CA ARG A 75 -19.23 -28.25 11.14
C ARG A 75 -19.06 -29.66 11.67
N ARG A 76 -17.82 -30.19 11.75
CA ARG A 76 -17.54 -31.49 12.38
C ARG A 76 -17.70 -31.40 13.91
N ALA A 77 -17.08 -30.40 14.55
CA ALA A 77 -17.18 -30.19 15.99
C ALA A 77 -18.64 -30.05 16.45
N LEU A 78 -19.50 -29.33 15.71
CA LEU A 78 -20.93 -29.17 16.04
C LEU A 78 -21.77 -30.46 16.01
N LYS A 79 -21.23 -31.56 15.44
CA LYS A 79 -21.86 -32.89 15.43
C LYS A 79 -21.43 -33.78 16.60
N GLU A 80 -20.48 -33.33 17.42
CA GLU A 80 -20.04 -34.08 18.59
C GLU A 80 -21.16 -34.18 19.63
N GLU A 81 -21.31 -35.38 20.22
CA GLU A 81 -22.28 -35.63 21.29
C GLU A 81 -21.78 -35.04 22.62
N GLY A 82 -22.70 -34.71 23.51
CA GLY A 82 -22.37 -34.19 24.85
C GLY A 82 -22.02 -32.70 24.95
N LEU A 83 -21.96 -31.95 23.82
CA LEU A 83 -21.75 -30.50 23.84
C LEU A 83 -22.80 -29.78 24.70
N SER A 84 -22.35 -28.96 25.65
CA SER A 84 -23.22 -28.04 26.38
C SER A 84 -23.80 -26.95 25.48
N ALA A 85 -24.89 -26.31 25.92
CA ALA A 85 -25.49 -25.18 25.21
C ALA A 85 -24.49 -24.03 24.94
N ASN A 86 -23.60 -23.75 25.90
CA ASN A 86 -22.58 -22.71 25.78
C ASN A 86 -21.48 -23.08 24.78
N GLU A 87 -21.07 -24.34 24.72
CA GLU A 87 -20.07 -24.80 23.74
C GLU A 87 -20.66 -24.80 22.33
N ARG A 88 -21.90 -25.27 22.18
CA ARG A 88 -22.64 -25.19 20.91
C ARG A 88 -22.77 -23.75 20.42
N LEU A 89 -23.17 -22.82 21.29
CA LEU A 89 -23.25 -21.39 20.97
C LEU A 89 -21.91 -20.81 20.52
N ARG A 90 -20.81 -21.10 21.23
CA ARG A 90 -19.45 -20.67 20.85
C ARG A 90 -19.03 -21.24 19.49
N LEU A 91 -19.34 -22.50 19.21
CA LEU A 91 -19.05 -23.15 17.94
C LEU A 91 -19.91 -22.60 16.78
N GLU A 92 -21.19 -22.33 17.00
CA GLU A 92 -22.07 -21.71 16.01
C GLU A 92 -21.63 -20.28 15.68
N ARG A 93 -21.26 -19.45 16.67
CA ARG A 93 -20.67 -18.12 16.42
C ARG A 93 -19.36 -18.18 15.63
N ARG A 94 -18.46 -19.12 15.98
CA ARG A 94 -17.21 -19.34 15.22
C ARG A 94 -17.49 -19.81 13.79
N LEU A 95 -18.50 -20.66 13.60
CA LEU A 95 -18.93 -21.12 12.28
C LEU A 95 -19.49 -19.96 11.47
N SER A 96 -20.42 -19.17 12.01
CA SER A 96 -20.99 -18.00 11.33
C SER A 96 -19.91 -17.02 10.90
N ARG A 97 -18.94 -16.70 11.77
CA ARG A 97 -17.82 -15.81 11.41
C ARG A 97 -16.97 -16.39 10.26
N ALA A 98 -16.72 -17.70 10.24
CA ALA A 98 -15.99 -18.36 9.16
C ALA A 98 -16.81 -18.47 7.87
N LEU A 99 -18.14 -18.64 7.97
CA LEU A 99 -19.04 -18.61 6.81
C LEU A 99 -19.06 -17.20 6.19
N LEU A 100 -19.24 -16.17 7.02
CA LEU A 100 -19.25 -14.78 6.59
C LEU A 100 -17.95 -14.41 5.86
N LYS A 101 -16.78 -14.64 6.49
CA LYS A 101 -15.47 -14.36 5.90
C LYS A 101 -15.26 -15.06 4.55
N ASN A 102 -15.72 -16.30 4.42
CA ASN A 102 -15.60 -17.08 3.19
C ASN A 102 -16.71 -16.76 2.14
N GLY A 103 -17.32 -15.57 2.18
CA GLY A 103 -18.36 -15.12 1.25
C GLY A 103 -19.70 -15.86 1.38
N GLN A 104 -19.88 -16.73 2.38
CA GLN A 104 -21.11 -17.50 2.58
C GLN A 104 -22.11 -16.74 3.46
N ILE A 105 -22.40 -15.49 3.08
CA ILE A 105 -23.14 -14.49 3.88
C ILE A 105 -24.49 -15.04 4.36
N GLN A 106 -25.35 -15.50 3.45
CA GLN A 106 -26.67 -16.04 3.81
C GLN A 106 -26.57 -17.22 4.79
N LYS A 107 -25.60 -18.12 4.61
CA LYS A 107 -25.40 -19.27 5.52
C LYS A 107 -24.94 -18.83 6.91
N SER A 108 -24.26 -17.68 7.03
CA SER A 108 -23.95 -17.07 8.32
C SER A 108 -25.22 -16.54 9.00
N ILE A 109 -26.05 -15.80 8.25
CA ILE A 109 -27.34 -15.26 8.69
C ILE A 109 -28.25 -16.38 9.19
N ASP A 110 -28.46 -17.45 8.39
CA ASP A 110 -29.32 -18.60 8.75
C ASP A 110 -28.94 -19.26 10.09
N VAL A 111 -27.63 -19.32 10.40
CA VAL A 111 -27.13 -19.87 11.67
C VAL A 111 -27.38 -18.89 12.82
N LEU A 112 -27.12 -17.60 12.62
CA LEU A 112 -27.26 -16.57 13.65
C LEU A 112 -28.73 -16.31 14.01
N GLU A 113 -29.62 -16.27 13.02
CA GLU A 113 -31.06 -16.14 13.27
C GLU A 113 -31.59 -17.35 14.05
N ARG A 114 -31.22 -18.58 13.67
CA ARG A 114 -31.58 -19.79 14.42
C ARG A 114 -31.09 -19.74 15.87
N VAL A 115 -29.85 -19.31 16.09
CA VAL A 115 -29.26 -19.13 17.42
C VAL A 115 -30.07 -18.14 18.24
N LEU A 116 -30.32 -16.93 17.72
CA LEU A 116 -31.02 -15.87 18.43
C LEU A 116 -32.50 -16.22 18.69
N GLN A 117 -33.18 -16.87 17.75
CA GLN A 117 -34.54 -17.39 17.96
C GLN A 117 -34.59 -18.46 19.06
N GLY A 118 -33.57 -19.32 19.15
CA GLY A 118 -33.45 -20.33 20.21
C GLY A 118 -33.21 -19.71 21.59
N LEU A 119 -32.36 -18.67 21.67
CA LEU A 119 -32.04 -17.96 22.91
C LEU A 119 -33.19 -17.10 23.42
N ALA A 120 -33.92 -16.40 22.53
CA ALA A 120 -35.08 -15.59 22.88
C ALA A 120 -36.20 -16.41 23.56
N ARG A 121 -36.37 -17.68 23.18
CA ARG A 121 -37.30 -18.62 23.84
C ARG A 121 -36.90 -19.00 25.27
N ASN A 122 -35.62 -18.82 25.62
CA ASN A 122 -35.02 -19.16 26.90
C ASN A 122 -34.66 -17.94 27.76
N SER A 123 -35.13 -16.74 27.38
CA SER A 123 -34.83 -15.45 28.05
C SER A 123 -33.34 -15.09 28.17
N ALA A 124 -32.47 -15.73 27.39
CA ALA A 124 -31.05 -15.41 27.32
C ALA A 124 -30.79 -14.47 26.13
N GLY A 125 -29.99 -13.41 26.34
CA GLY A 125 -29.47 -12.58 25.25
C GLY A 125 -28.06 -13.03 24.84
N ASP A 126 -27.69 -12.82 23.58
CA ASP A 126 -26.30 -12.93 23.12
C ASP A 126 -25.96 -11.77 22.17
N ALA A 127 -25.48 -10.68 22.77
CA ALA A 127 -25.01 -9.50 22.06
C ALA A 127 -23.95 -9.86 21.00
N GLY A 128 -23.11 -10.87 21.25
CA GLY A 128 -22.03 -11.25 20.34
C GLY A 128 -22.48 -12.06 19.12
N SER A 129 -23.69 -12.62 19.12
CA SER A 129 -24.37 -13.11 17.91
C SER A 129 -25.16 -12.00 17.23
N GLU A 130 -25.77 -11.08 18.00
CA GLU A 130 -26.51 -9.94 17.45
C GLU A 130 -25.61 -8.98 16.64
N SER A 131 -24.42 -8.63 17.15
CA SER A 131 -23.43 -7.82 16.42
C SER A 131 -22.94 -8.50 15.15
N LEU A 132 -22.70 -9.82 15.20
CA LEU A 132 -22.27 -10.58 14.02
C LEU A 132 -23.38 -10.72 12.98
N LEU A 133 -24.66 -10.72 13.39
CA LEU A 133 -25.80 -10.69 12.48
C LEU A 133 -25.99 -9.32 11.84
N ALA A 134 -25.78 -8.23 12.59
CA ALA A 134 -25.81 -6.86 12.06
C ALA A 134 -24.77 -6.69 10.94
N LEU A 135 -23.53 -7.13 11.22
CA LEU A 135 -22.42 -7.13 10.27
C LEU A 135 -22.66 -8.05 9.05
N ALA A 136 -23.28 -9.22 9.25
CA ALA A 136 -23.63 -10.11 8.14
C ALA A 136 -24.71 -9.50 7.22
N TYR A 137 -25.68 -8.77 7.79
CA TYR A 137 -26.68 -8.04 7.00
C TYR A 137 -26.11 -6.80 6.30
N LEU A 138 -25.16 -6.09 6.92
CA LEU A 138 -24.42 -5.00 6.29
C LEU A 138 -23.65 -5.50 5.07
N ARG A 139 -22.84 -6.55 5.23
CA ARG A 139 -22.06 -7.15 4.13
C ARG A 139 -22.95 -7.74 3.04
N LEU A 140 -24.14 -8.27 3.38
CA LEU A 140 -25.15 -8.65 2.39
C LEU A 140 -25.66 -7.44 1.59
N ALA A 141 -25.89 -6.30 2.26
CA ALA A 141 -26.34 -5.07 1.61
C ALA A 141 -25.31 -4.57 0.59
N GLU A 142 -24.03 -4.55 0.97
CA GLU A 142 -22.92 -4.14 0.11
C GLU A 142 -22.70 -5.11 -1.05
N THR A 143 -22.71 -6.42 -0.82
CA THR A 143 -22.54 -7.42 -1.90
C THR A 143 -23.69 -7.32 -2.91
N GLU A 144 -24.93 -7.13 -2.45
CA GLU A 144 -26.08 -7.02 -3.36
C GLU A 144 -26.16 -5.67 -4.10
N ASN A 145 -25.84 -4.55 -3.46
CA ASN A 145 -26.00 -3.24 -4.08
C ASN A 145 -24.70 -2.72 -4.71
N CYS A 146 -23.58 -2.82 -4.01
CA CYS A 146 -22.32 -2.19 -4.42
C CYS A 146 -21.45 -3.11 -5.29
N VAL A 147 -21.62 -4.44 -5.21
CA VAL A 147 -20.88 -5.41 -6.05
C VAL A 147 -21.78 -5.98 -7.16
N ALA A 148 -22.92 -6.59 -6.83
CA ALA A 148 -23.79 -7.22 -7.83
C ALA A 148 -24.60 -6.22 -8.70
N ARG A 149 -24.62 -4.93 -8.31
CA ARG A 149 -25.31 -3.82 -9.01
C ARG A 149 -24.40 -2.58 -9.08
N HIS A 150 -23.09 -2.83 -9.23
CA HIS A 150 -22.03 -1.83 -9.19
C HIS A 150 -22.25 -0.69 -10.21
N ASN A 151 -21.84 0.52 -9.83
CA ASN A 151 -21.74 1.72 -10.66
C ASN A 151 -20.69 2.67 -10.04
N GLY A 152 -20.23 3.67 -10.78
CA GLY A 152 -19.14 4.57 -10.35
C GLY A 152 -19.35 5.31 -9.02
N GLU A 153 -20.58 5.56 -8.58
CA GLU A 153 -20.88 6.24 -7.31
C GLU A 153 -21.00 5.26 -6.13
N CYS A 154 -21.00 3.94 -6.36
CA CYS A 154 -21.08 2.94 -5.29
C CYS A 154 -19.94 3.10 -4.28
N CYS A 155 -20.29 3.18 -3.00
CA CYS A 155 -19.36 3.34 -1.88
C CYS A 155 -18.57 4.67 -1.83
N ILE A 156 -18.90 5.69 -2.64
CA ILE A 156 -18.30 7.03 -2.52
C ILE A 156 -18.94 7.79 -1.36
N PHE A 157 -18.13 8.14 -0.35
CA PHE A 157 -18.58 8.86 0.85
C PHE A 157 -18.64 10.38 0.62
N PRO A 158 -19.68 11.08 1.14
CA PRO A 158 -20.89 10.53 1.79
C PRO A 158 -21.85 9.90 0.77
N LEU A 159 -22.48 8.78 1.14
CA LEU A 159 -23.35 8.03 0.22
C LEU A 159 -24.64 8.82 -0.07
N ALA A 160 -24.91 9.11 -1.34
CA ALA A 160 -26.12 9.76 -1.82
C ALA A 160 -26.42 9.39 -3.29
N GLY A 161 -27.66 9.56 -3.73
CA GLY A 161 -28.04 9.45 -5.15
C GLY A 161 -27.82 8.04 -5.71
N ALA A 162 -26.93 7.91 -6.70
CA ALA A 162 -26.66 6.60 -7.34
C ALA A 162 -25.90 5.61 -6.44
N ALA A 163 -25.36 6.07 -5.29
CA ALA A 163 -24.81 5.22 -4.24
C ALA A 163 -25.89 4.54 -3.36
N GLU A 164 -27.16 4.96 -3.47
CA GLU A 164 -28.23 4.45 -2.61
C GLU A 164 -28.68 3.02 -2.96
N HIS A 165 -28.89 2.21 -1.93
CA HIS A 165 -29.21 0.79 -2.04
C HIS A 165 -30.64 0.58 -2.56
N SER A 166 -30.75 0.11 -3.81
CA SER A 166 -32.00 -0.35 -4.42
C SER A 166 -32.61 -1.56 -3.69
N LEU A 167 -31.78 -2.51 -3.23
CA LEU A 167 -32.18 -3.60 -2.32
C LEU A 167 -31.98 -3.15 -0.87
N ARG A 168 -33.04 -2.56 -0.31
CA ARG A 168 -33.06 -1.91 1.00
C ARG A 168 -33.03 -2.88 2.19
N GLU A 169 -33.74 -4.00 2.11
CA GLU A 169 -34.01 -4.90 3.26
C GLU A 169 -32.75 -5.29 4.05
N PRO A 170 -31.59 -5.65 3.45
CA PRO A 170 -30.39 -6.00 4.22
C PRO A 170 -29.84 -4.80 5.02
N ALA A 171 -29.81 -3.59 4.44
CA ALA A 171 -29.36 -2.38 5.14
C ALA A 171 -30.35 -1.95 6.24
N GLU A 172 -31.65 -2.06 5.98
CA GLU A 172 -32.70 -1.81 6.99
C GLU A 172 -32.54 -2.75 8.20
N LYS A 173 -32.29 -4.05 7.97
CA LYS A 173 -32.04 -5.05 9.01
C LYS A 173 -30.74 -4.79 9.77
N ALA A 174 -29.65 -4.45 9.07
CA ALA A 174 -28.38 -4.08 9.68
C ALA A 174 -28.56 -2.87 10.62
N ARG A 175 -29.11 -1.77 10.11
CA ARG A 175 -29.42 -0.55 10.88
C ARG A 175 -30.30 -0.84 12.09
N ALA A 176 -31.35 -1.65 11.93
CA ALA A 176 -32.26 -1.99 13.03
C ALA A 176 -31.56 -2.77 14.16
N LEU A 177 -30.49 -3.52 13.86
CA LEU A 177 -29.66 -4.20 14.84
C LEU A 177 -28.63 -3.24 15.49
N PHE A 178 -27.96 -2.38 14.70
CA PHE A 178 -27.06 -1.36 15.25
C PHE A 178 -27.80 -0.36 16.18
N LEU A 179 -28.95 0.15 15.76
CA LEU A 179 -29.82 0.97 16.63
C LEU A 179 -30.33 0.23 17.88
N ARG A 180 -30.32 -1.11 17.89
CA ARG A 180 -30.65 -1.90 19.09
C ARG A 180 -29.46 -2.05 20.03
N ARG A 181 -28.24 -2.13 19.50
CA ARG A 181 -27.00 -2.03 20.28
C ARG A 181 -26.92 -0.67 20.97
N LEU A 182 -27.09 0.42 20.23
CA LEU A 182 -27.07 1.80 20.75
C LEU A 182 -28.10 2.08 21.85
N ARG A 183 -29.28 1.46 21.81
CA ARG A 183 -30.28 1.56 22.90
C ARG A 183 -29.86 0.82 24.18
N ARG A 184 -28.90 -0.12 24.13
CA ARG A 184 -28.34 -0.82 25.29
C ARG A 184 -27.04 -0.17 25.76
N ASP A 185 -26.22 0.28 24.82
CA ASP A 185 -24.98 0.99 25.04
C ASP A 185 -24.86 2.17 24.05
N PRO A 186 -25.24 3.39 24.46
CA PRO A 186 -25.11 4.59 23.63
C PRO A 186 -23.68 4.95 23.22
N LYS A 187 -22.65 4.32 23.81
CA LYS A 187 -21.24 4.55 23.50
C LYS A 187 -20.64 3.52 22.54
N ASP A 188 -21.46 2.63 21.97
CA ASP A 188 -21.04 1.66 20.96
C ASP A 188 -20.71 2.37 19.63
N ALA A 189 -19.50 2.91 19.53
CA ALA A 189 -19.06 3.71 18.39
C ALA A 189 -19.12 2.96 17.05
N GLU A 190 -18.81 1.65 17.04
CA GLU A 190 -19.00 0.80 15.86
C GLU A 190 -20.46 0.79 15.41
N ALA A 191 -21.41 0.63 16.34
CA ALA A 191 -22.83 0.70 16.02
C ALA A 191 -23.30 2.13 15.65
N LEU A 192 -22.70 3.17 16.24
CA LEU A 192 -23.01 4.56 15.94
C LEU A 192 -22.64 4.89 14.49
N TRP A 193 -21.38 4.67 14.13
CA TRP A 193 -20.87 4.86 12.77
C TRP A 193 -21.69 4.06 11.76
N LEU A 194 -21.81 2.74 11.93
CA LEU A 194 -22.46 1.87 10.96
C LEU A 194 -23.98 2.09 10.85
N ALA A 195 -24.66 2.57 11.90
CA ALA A 195 -26.06 2.98 11.80
C ALA A 195 -26.25 4.22 10.91
N ASN A 196 -25.32 5.18 10.97
CA ASN A 196 -25.33 6.37 10.11
C ASN A 196 -24.98 6.00 8.66
N ILE A 197 -23.94 5.20 8.42
CA ILE A 197 -23.61 4.65 7.09
C ILE A 197 -24.83 3.91 6.48
N CYS A 198 -25.50 3.03 7.24
CA CYS A 198 -26.70 2.35 6.76
C CYS A 198 -27.85 3.31 6.43
N ALA A 199 -27.96 4.46 7.10
CA ALA A 199 -28.99 5.46 6.81
C ALA A 199 -28.67 6.25 5.54
N MET A 200 -27.39 6.60 5.31
CA MET A 200 -26.94 7.23 4.05
C MET A 200 -27.16 6.29 2.87
N ALA A 201 -26.74 5.02 3.01
CA ALA A 201 -26.97 3.96 2.02
C ALA A 201 -28.46 3.72 1.71
N LEU A 202 -29.39 4.15 2.57
CA LEU A 202 -30.84 4.05 2.34
C LEU A 202 -31.46 5.33 1.77
N GLY A 203 -30.70 6.41 1.57
CA GLY A 203 -31.27 7.73 1.22
C GLY A 203 -32.12 8.33 2.33
N GLU A 204 -31.89 7.90 3.59
CA GLU A 204 -32.69 8.30 4.76
C GLU A 204 -31.92 9.15 5.77
N TYR A 205 -30.62 9.36 5.61
CA TYR A 205 -29.83 10.17 6.53
C TYR A 205 -30.18 11.68 6.41
N PRO A 206 -30.29 12.43 7.52
CA PRO A 206 -30.09 12.02 8.91
C PRO A 206 -31.35 11.43 9.59
N ASP A 207 -32.53 11.53 8.98
CA ASP A 207 -33.80 11.23 9.65
C ASP A 207 -34.05 9.74 9.97
N GLY A 208 -33.44 8.84 9.22
CA GLY A 208 -33.38 7.40 9.46
C GLY A 208 -32.56 6.99 10.68
N VAL A 209 -31.95 7.95 11.38
CA VAL A 209 -31.23 7.76 12.65
C VAL A 209 -31.91 8.60 13.75
N PRO A 210 -32.19 8.05 14.95
CA PRO A 210 -32.73 8.83 16.06
C PRO A 210 -31.74 9.92 16.51
N GLU A 211 -32.26 11.10 16.87
CA GLU A 211 -31.46 12.29 17.22
C GLU A 211 -30.26 12.04 18.16
N PRO A 212 -30.35 11.26 19.27
CA PRO A 212 -29.20 11.01 20.15
C PRO A 212 -28.08 10.14 19.54
N PHE A 213 -28.28 9.61 18.33
CA PHE A 213 -27.36 8.74 17.61
C PHE A 213 -26.99 9.29 16.23
N ARG A 214 -27.34 10.54 15.91
CA ARG A 214 -26.92 11.20 14.67
C ARG A 214 -25.48 11.70 14.83
N LEU A 215 -24.63 11.34 13.89
CA LEU A 215 -23.42 12.12 13.64
C LEU A 215 -23.83 13.45 12.95
N PRO A 216 -23.03 14.52 13.03
CA PRO A 216 -23.36 15.78 12.37
C PRO A 216 -22.95 15.75 10.89
N GLU A 217 -23.78 16.31 10.00
CA GLU A 217 -23.44 16.47 8.57
C GLU A 217 -22.11 17.19 8.33
N SER A 218 -21.75 18.13 9.20
CA SER A 218 -20.49 18.88 9.12
C SER A 218 -19.24 18.01 9.33
N ALA A 219 -19.34 16.85 9.97
CA ALA A 219 -18.21 15.91 10.10
C ALA A 219 -17.83 15.22 8.77
N PHE A 220 -18.65 15.38 7.74
CA PHE A 220 -18.47 14.74 6.43
C PHE A 220 -18.29 15.76 5.29
N ALA A 221 -18.17 17.04 5.64
CA ALA A 221 -17.94 18.13 4.70
C ALA A 221 -16.43 18.38 4.53
N SER A 222 -16.01 18.62 3.29
CA SER A 222 -14.64 19.04 2.97
C SER A 222 -14.36 20.49 3.39
N GLU A 223 -13.08 20.79 3.63
CA GLU A 223 -12.58 22.12 4.03
C GLU A 223 -12.50 23.15 2.88
N GLY A 224 -13.13 22.84 1.75
CA GLY A 224 -13.10 23.62 0.53
C GLY A 224 -13.88 22.96 -0.61
N GLY A 225 -13.85 23.61 -1.76
CA GLY A 225 -14.27 23.01 -3.03
C GLY A 225 -13.06 22.47 -3.78
N PHE A 226 -13.26 21.38 -4.52
CA PHE A 226 -12.30 20.76 -5.43
C PHE A 226 -13.07 20.24 -6.66
N PRO A 227 -12.44 20.09 -7.84
CA PRO A 227 -13.07 19.38 -8.95
C PRO A 227 -13.43 17.95 -8.54
N ARG A 228 -14.61 17.45 -8.93
CA ARG A 228 -15.07 16.10 -8.57
C ARG A 228 -14.59 15.10 -9.62
N PHE A 229 -13.73 14.17 -9.19
CA PHE A 229 -13.25 13.06 -9.98
C PHE A 229 -14.38 12.04 -10.17
N ARG A 230 -14.39 11.35 -11.30
CA ARG A 230 -15.43 10.34 -11.61
C ARG A 230 -14.82 8.97 -11.73
N ASN A 231 -15.33 8.00 -10.98
CA ASN A 231 -14.96 6.61 -11.20
C ASN A 231 -15.50 6.12 -12.56
N ARG A 232 -14.61 5.86 -13.52
CA ARG A 232 -14.91 5.35 -14.87
C ARG A 232 -14.48 3.90 -15.11
N ALA A 233 -13.97 3.21 -14.09
CA ALA A 233 -13.56 1.82 -14.22
C ALA A 233 -14.65 0.88 -14.80
N PRO A 234 -15.95 1.00 -14.45
CA PRO A 234 -16.99 0.12 -14.99
C PRO A 234 -17.25 0.32 -16.49
N GLU A 235 -17.18 1.55 -16.98
CA GLU A 235 -17.33 1.86 -18.40
C GLU A 235 -16.11 1.44 -19.23
N LEU A 236 -14.93 1.43 -18.61
CA LEU A 236 -13.64 1.16 -19.26
C LEU A 236 -13.17 -0.31 -19.14
N GLY A 237 -13.89 -1.16 -18.40
CA GLY A 237 -13.53 -2.57 -18.19
C GLY A 237 -12.43 -2.80 -17.15
N LEU A 238 -12.14 -1.80 -16.32
CA LEU A 238 -11.13 -1.84 -15.27
C LEU A 238 -11.68 -2.26 -13.89
N ASP A 239 -13.01 -2.39 -13.74
CA ASP A 239 -13.77 -2.64 -12.49
C ASP A 239 -13.63 -4.07 -11.93
N THR A 240 -12.45 -4.66 -12.11
CA THR A 240 -12.19 -6.05 -11.77
C THR A 240 -12.36 -6.34 -10.27
N LEU A 241 -13.12 -7.39 -9.96
CA LEU A 241 -13.48 -7.82 -8.61
C LEU A 241 -12.33 -8.58 -7.90
N ASN A 242 -11.61 -7.91 -7.00
CA ASN A 242 -10.40 -8.44 -6.35
C ASN A 242 -10.48 -8.48 -4.81
N LEU A 243 -9.57 -9.22 -4.17
CA LEU A 243 -9.10 -8.91 -2.81
C LEU A 243 -7.99 -7.85 -2.88
N CYS A 244 -7.67 -7.20 -1.76
CA CYS A 244 -6.60 -6.20 -1.68
C CYS A 244 -5.30 -6.66 -2.36
N GLY A 245 -4.58 -5.76 -3.03
CA GLY A 245 -3.38 -6.07 -3.80
C GLY A 245 -2.66 -4.78 -4.21
N GLY A 246 -1.64 -4.91 -5.07
CA GLY A 246 -0.91 -3.76 -5.63
C GLY A 246 -1.40 -3.36 -7.01
N ALA A 247 -1.03 -2.16 -7.44
CA ALA A 247 -1.19 -1.66 -8.79
C ALA A 247 0.06 -0.89 -9.23
N VAL A 248 0.50 -1.06 -10.47
CA VAL A 248 1.54 -0.22 -11.09
C VAL A 248 1.06 0.29 -12.44
N ALA A 249 1.37 1.54 -12.76
CA ALA A 249 1.01 2.20 -14.02
C ALA A 249 2.27 2.58 -14.79
N GLU A 250 2.52 1.94 -15.93
CA GLU A 250 3.66 2.20 -16.80
C GLU A 250 3.34 1.85 -18.25
N ASP A 251 4.13 2.38 -19.18
CA ASP A 251 4.14 2.00 -20.59
C ASP A 251 4.89 0.67 -20.76
N PHE A 252 4.15 -0.45 -20.72
CA PHE A 252 4.73 -1.79 -20.73
C PHE A 252 4.96 -2.35 -22.14
N ASP A 253 4.28 -1.82 -23.17
CA ASP A 253 4.46 -2.28 -24.55
C ASP A 253 5.26 -1.32 -25.45
N GLY A 254 5.54 -0.10 -24.98
CA GLY A 254 6.35 0.91 -25.66
C GLY A 254 5.57 1.75 -26.67
N ASP A 255 4.23 1.72 -26.67
CA ASP A 255 3.41 2.50 -27.60
C ASP A 255 3.19 3.97 -27.18
N GLY A 256 3.62 4.33 -25.96
CA GLY A 256 3.56 5.66 -25.40
C GLY A 256 2.46 5.84 -24.34
N TRP A 257 1.46 4.96 -24.29
CA TRP A 257 0.36 5.00 -23.33
C TRP A 257 0.69 4.31 -22.01
N LEU A 258 0.09 4.79 -20.92
CA LEU A 258 0.24 4.16 -19.61
C LEU A 258 -0.77 3.02 -19.46
N ASP A 259 -0.26 1.80 -19.32
CA ASP A 259 -1.00 0.59 -19.02
C ASP A 259 -1.11 0.36 -17.50
N ILE A 260 -1.89 -0.64 -17.08
CA ILE A 260 -2.08 -0.96 -15.67
C ILE A 260 -1.83 -2.46 -15.39
N LEU A 261 -0.92 -2.76 -14.47
CA LEU A 261 -0.82 -4.09 -13.84
C LEU A 261 -1.48 -4.08 -12.46
N THR A 262 -2.21 -5.15 -12.11
CA THR A 262 -2.78 -5.35 -10.77
C THR A 262 -2.54 -6.75 -10.21
N SER A 263 -2.36 -6.86 -8.89
CA SER A 263 -2.31 -8.13 -8.17
C SER A 263 -3.47 -8.28 -7.19
N SER A 264 -3.55 -9.42 -6.49
CA SER A 264 -4.56 -9.65 -5.45
C SER A 264 -4.04 -10.61 -4.39
N TYR A 265 -4.40 -10.39 -3.12
CA TYR A 265 -4.02 -11.22 -1.98
C TYR A 265 -4.62 -12.64 -2.04
N ASP A 266 -5.62 -12.87 -2.90
CA ASP A 266 -6.10 -14.21 -3.17
C ASP A 266 -5.05 -14.98 -4.01
N PRO A 267 -4.39 -16.01 -3.45
CA PRO A 267 -3.27 -16.67 -4.13
C PRO A 267 -3.70 -17.45 -5.40
N ARG A 268 -5.00 -17.54 -5.66
CA ARG A 268 -5.58 -18.22 -6.82
C ARG A 268 -5.86 -17.28 -8.00
N GLU A 269 -5.99 -15.99 -7.73
CA GLU A 269 -6.28 -14.99 -8.77
C GLU A 269 -4.97 -14.61 -9.47
N PRO A 270 -4.99 -14.43 -10.80
CA PRO A 270 -3.81 -14.04 -11.57
C PRO A 270 -3.40 -12.58 -11.29
N VAL A 271 -2.13 -12.26 -11.54
CA VAL A 271 -1.76 -10.87 -11.86
C VAL A 271 -2.41 -10.52 -13.19
N ARG A 272 -3.05 -9.34 -13.28
CA ARG A 272 -3.72 -8.87 -14.49
C ARG A 272 -3.02 -7.69 -15.13
N TYR A 273 -3.01 -7.68 -16.46
CA TYR A 273 -2.47 -6.63 -17.31
C TYR A 273 -3.59 -6.04 -18.17
N PHE A 274 -3.83 -4.74 -18.02
CA PHE A 274 -4.78 -3.96 -18.79
C PHE A 274 -4.00 -3.00 -19.68
N ARG A 275 -3.98 -3.29 -20.98
CA ARG A 275 -3.34 -2.42 -21.98
C ARG A 275 -4.24 -1.24 -22.31
N ASN A 276 -3.69 -0.04 -22.33
CA ASN A 276 -4.38 1.17 -22.76
C ASN A 276 -4.36 1.25 -24.30
N GLY A 277 -5.54 1.33 -24.93
CA GLY A 277 -5.65 1.35 -26.39
C GLY A 277 -5.33 2.70 -27.05
N GLY A 278 -5.11 3.77 -26.27
CA GLY A 278 -4.91 5.12 -26.79
C GLY A 278 -6.11 5.72 -27.54
N ASP A 279 -7.28 5.11 -27.38
CA ASP A 279 -8.56 5.57 -27.92
C ASP A 279 -9.62 5.81 -26.85
N GLY A 280 -9.32 5.50 -25.58
CA GLY A 280 -10.27 5.50 -24.46
C GLY A 280 -10.89 4.12 -24.21
N SER A 281 -10.10 3.07 -24.37
CA SER A 281 -10.45 1.70 -23.99
C SER A 281 -9.25 1.02 -23.34
N PHE A 282 -9.52 0.09 -22.42
CA PHE A 282 -8.52 -0.80 -21.84
C PHE A 282 -8.84 -2.26 -22.20
N GLU A 283 -7.83 -3.04 -22.56
CA GLU A 283 -7.97 -4.45 -22.91
C GLU A 283 -7.24 -5.34 -21.89
N ASP A 284 -7.96 -6.31 -21.29
CA ASP A 284 -7.34 -7.35 -20.45
C ASP A 284 -6.54 -8.31 -21.34
N LEU A 285 -5.22 -8.12 -21.35
CA LEU A 285 -4.25 -8.94 -22.06
C LEU A 285 -3.45 -9.85 -21.11
N SER A 286 -4.01 -10.21 -19.94
CA SER A 286 -3.31 -10.97 -18.90
C SER A 286 -2.84 -12.36 -19.33
N ASP A 287 -3.59 -13.07 -20.18
CA ASP A 287 -3.18 -14.37 -20.74
C ASP A 287 -2.18 -14.21 -21.91
N PRO A 288 -2.43 -13.37 -22.94
CA PRO A 288 -1.47 -13.11 -24.03
C PRO A 288 -0.11 -12.58 -23.59
N SER A 289 -0.08 -11.60 -22.68
CA SER A 289 1.16 -11.04 -22.08
C SER A 289 1.89 -12.01 -21.17
N ARG A 290 1.23 -13.09 -20.75
CA ARG A 290 1.66 -14.04 -19.71
C ARG A 290 1.77 -13.46 -18.29
N ALA A 291 1.28 -12.25 -18.02
CA ALA A 291 1.18 -11.73 -16.65
C ALA A 291 0.45 -12.72 -15.71
N SER A 292 -0.60 -13.38 -16.23
CA SER A 292 -1.37 -14.43 -15.55
C SER A 292 -0.65 -15.76 -15.29
N ASP A 293 0.60 -15.93 -15.74
CA ASP A 293 1.48 -17.00 -15.24
C ASP A 293 1.74 -16.80 -13.74
N GLN A 294 1.76 -15.55 -13.27
CA GLN A 294 1.82 -15.15 -11.87
C GLN A 294 0.45 -15.18 -11.20
N LYS A 295 0.43 -15.55 -9.91
CA LYS A 295 -0.78 -15.48 -9.07
C LYS A 295 -0.47 -14.89 -7.70
N GLY A 296 -1.50 -14.38 -7.04
CA GLY A 296 -1.37 -13.73 -5.74
C GLY A 296 -0.53 -12.45 -5.78
N GLY A 297 -0.35 -11.84 -4.62
CA GLY A 297 0.46 -10.63 -4.42
C GLY A 297 -0.30 -9.62 -3.57
N LEU A 298 0.31 -9.13 -2.49
CA LEU A 298 -0.28 -8.02 -1.74
C LEU A 298 0.16 -6.66 -2.33
N ASN A 299 1.29 -6.63 -3.05
CA ASN A 299 1.86 -5.42 -3.62
C ASN A 299 2.57 -5.72 -4.96
N LEU A 300 2.75 -4.69 -5.79
CA LEU A 300 3.51 -4.65 -7.04
C LEU A 300 4.38 -3.39 -7.02
N ILE A 301 5.60 -3.51 -7.54
CA ILE A 301 6.50 -2.38 -7.87
C ILE A 301 7.12 -2.64 -9.25
N ALA A 302 7.52 -1.58 -9.97
CA ALA A 302 8.08 -1.66 -11.32
C ALA A 302 9.41 -0.91 -11.43
N ALA A 303 10.28 -1.36 -12.34
CA ALA A 303 11.54 -0.75 -12.74
C ALA A 303 12.06 -1.44 -14.01
N ASP A 304 12.92 -0.79 -14.79
CA ASP A 304 13.79 -1.46 -15.77
C ASP A 304 15.03 -2.02 -15.04
N TYR A 305 15.05 -3.32 -14.72
CA TYR A 305 16.11 -3.87 -13.86
C TYR A 305 17.36 -4.31 -14.62
N ASP A 306 17.26 -4.57 -15.93
CA ASP A 306 18.40 -4.94 -16.78
C ASP A 306 18.79 -3.87 -17.80
N ASN A 307 18.29 -2.65 -17.63
CA ASN A 307 18.55 -1.45 -18.45
C ASN A 307 18.17 -1.65 -19.94
N ASP A 308 17.38 -2.67 -20.30
CA ASP A 308 17.01 -2.98 -21.68
C ASP A 308 15.94 -2.03 -22.25
N GLY A 309 15.18 -1.38 -21.36
CA GLY A 309 14.22 -0.32 -21.65
C GLY A 309 12.78 -0.67 -21.41
N ASP A 310 12.47 -1.96 -21.34
CA ASP A 310 11.13 -2.45 -21.12
C ASP A 310 10.86 -2.48 -19.60
N LYS A 311 9.68 -2.05 -19.18
CA LYS A 311 9.37 -1.98 -17.73
C LYS A 311 9.12 -3.38 -17.19
N ASP A 312 9.93 -3.80 -16.22
CA ASP A 312 9.75 -5.05 -15.47
C ASP A 312 8.89 -4.82 -14.23
N PHE A 313 8.46 -5.90 -13.57
CA PHE A 313 7.74 -5.80 -12.30
C PHE A 313 8.10 -6.87 -11.28
N PHE A 314 7.95 -6.50 -10.00
CA PHE A 314 8.19 -7.38 -8.86
C PHE A 314 6.89 -7.63 -8.07
N VAL A 315 6.58 -8.90 -7.80
CA VAL A 315 5.38 -9.33 -7.07
C VAL A 315 5.73 -9.73 -5.64
N LEU A 316 5.22 -8.97 -4.66
CA LEU A 316 5.49 -9.14 -3.24
C LEU A 316 4.41 -9.99 -2.55
N ARG A 317 4.82 -11.03 -1.82
CA ARG A 317 3.93 -12.05 -1.23
C ARG A 317 4.26 -12.38 0.23
N GLY A 318 3.29 -12.98 0.92
CA GLY A 318 3.49 -13.60 2.24
C GLY A 318 3.00 -12.77 3.44
N ALA A 319 2.86 -11.45 3.28
CA ALA A 319 2.31 -10.51 4.25
C ALA A 319 1.23 -11.07 5.21
N TRP A 320 1.42 -10.87 6.52
CA TRP A 320 0.53 -11.29 7.60
C TRP A 320 0.33 -12.80 7.79
N LEU A 321 0.89 -13.65 6.93
CA LEU A 321 0.76 -15.11 7.02
C LEU A 321 1.78 -15.75 7.97
N GLY A 322 2.86 -15.04 8.34
CA GLY A 322 3.95 -15.57 9.16
C GLY A 322 4.66 -16.73 8.45
N ASP A 323 4.83 -17.86 9.14
CA ASP A 323 5.50 -19.05 8.60
C ASP A 323 4.82 -19.62 7.34
N ASP A 324 3.47 -19.54 7.25
CA ASP A 324 2.67 -19.88 6.05
C ASP A 324 2.96 -18.90 4.88
N GLY A 325 3.64 -17.78 5.16
CA GLY A 325 3.95 -16.69 4.23
C GLY A 325 5.32 -16.75 3.57
N GLN A 326 6.09 -17.82 3.77
CA GLN A 326 7.36 -18.08 3.05
C GLN A 326 7.09 -18.50 1.58
N LEU A 327 6.39 -17.63 0.87
CA LEU A 327 6.04 -17.74 -0.55
C LEU A 327 7.07 -16.94 -1.33
N ARG A 328 7.58 -17.47 -2.46
CA ARG A 328 8.53 -16.68 -3.24
C ARG A 328 7.86 -15.43 -3.80
N ASN A 329 8.59 -14.33 -3.76
CA ASN A 329 8.32 -13.18 -4.59
C ASN A 329 8.62 -13.54 -6.06
N SER A 330 8.27 -12.67 -7.00
CA SER A 330 8.62 -12.86 -8.41
C SER A 330 9.23 -11.61 -9.01
N LEU A 331 10.42 -11.72 -9.59
CA LEU A 331 10.86 -10.75 -10.60
C LEU A 331 10.40 -11.27 -11.96
N VAL A 332 9.61 -10.44 -12.62
CA VAL A 332 8.99 -10.76 -13.90
C VAL A 332 9.52 -9.78 -14.92
N ARG A 333 10.37 -10.32 -15.79
CA ARG A 333 11.02 -9.57 -16.85
C ARG A 333 10.03 -9.29 -17.99
N ASN A 334 10.06 -8.10 -18.55
CA ASN A 334 9.48 -7.77 -19.84
C ASN A 334 10.50 -8.04 -20.97
N ARG A 335 10.02 -8.48 -22.14
CA ARG A 335 10.90 -8.86 -23.27
C ARG A 335 10.59 -8.06 -24.54
N GLY A 336 10.08 -6.85 -24.35
CA GLY A 336 9.44 -6.02 -25.36
C GLY A 336 7.99 -6.39 -25.58
N GLU A 337 7.20 -5.39 -26.02
CA GLU A 337 5.78 -5.54 -26.40
C GLU A 337 4.92 -6.20 -25.30
N ALA A 338 5.19 -5.87 -24.02
CA ALA A 338 4.54 -6.42 -22.83
C ALA A 338 4.53 -7.98 -22.75
N LEU A 339 5.57 -8.65 -23.24
CA LEU A 339 5.71 -10.11 -23.15
C LEU A 339 6.51 -10.52 -21.91
N PHE A 340 5.80 -10.98 -20.87
CA PHE A 340 6.37 -11.23 -19.55
C PHE A 340 6.97 -12.64 -19.36
N GLU A 341 8.06 -12.73 -18.58
CA GLU A 341 8.76 -13.97 -18.22
C GLU A 341 9.23 -13.96 -16.74
N ASP A 342 8.92 -15.01 -15.98
CA ASP A 342 9.42 -15.19 -14.60
C ASP A 342 10.90 -15.57 -14.61
N VAL A 343 11.77 -14.63 -14.26
CA VAL A 343 13.23 -14.81 -14.19
C VAL A 343 13.75 -15.08 -12.77
N THR A 344 12.87 -15.03 -11.76
CA THR A 344 13.19 -15.03 -10.32
C THR A 344 14.25 -16.08 -9.90
N HIS A 345 14.14 -17.30 -10.40
CA HIS A 345 15.09 -18.37 -10.09
C HIS A 345 16.42 -18.27 -10.86
N GLN A 346 16.38 -17.74 -12.09
CA GLN A 346 17.57 -17.56 -12.92
C GLN A 346 18.47 -16.48 -12.31
N VAL A 347 17.86 -15.39 -11.84
CA VAL A 347 18.58 -14.25 -11.26
C VAL A 347 18.86 -14.41 -9.75
N GLY A 348 18.51 -15.54 -9.12
CA GLY A 348 18.84 -15.81 -7.71
C GLY A 348 17.85 -15.31 -6.64
N LEU A 349 16.80 -14.57 -7.01
CA LEU A 349 15.82 -13.97 -6.07
C LEU A 349 14.80 -14.95 -5.46
N ALA A 350 14.79 -16.22 -5.90
CA ALA A 350 13.70 -17.14 -5.55
C ALA A 350 13.77 -17.71 -4.12
N GLN A 351 14.93 -17.65 -3.45
CA GLN A 351 15.17 -18.16 -2.10
C GLN A 351 16.28 -17.36 -1.38
N PRO A 352 16.23 -17.20 -0.04
CA PRO A 352 15.16 -17.66 0.86
C PRO A 352 13.87 -16.85 0.66
N ALA A 353 12.73 -17.54 0.59
CA ALA A 353 11.43 -16.88 0.51
C ALA A 353 10.95 -16.45 1.92
N MET A 354 10.65 -15.16 2.10
CA MET A 354 10.24 -14.57 3.38
C MET A 354 8.91 -13.82 3.25
N PRO A 355 8.09 -13.75 4.31
CA PRO A 355 6.84 -12.98 4.29
C PRO A 355 7.12 -11.48 4.18
N THR A 356 6.63 -10.86 3.10
CA THR A 356 6.76 -9.44 2.82
C THR A 356 5.49 -8.82 2.23
N GLN A 357 5.45 -7.48 2.25
CA GLN A 357 4.47 -6.63 1.58
C GLN A 357 5.10 -5.43 0.86
N THR A 358 6.41 -5.18 1.01
CA THR A 358 7.03 -3.92 0.62
C THR A 358 8.48 -4.13 0.18
N GLY A 359 8.91 -3.30 -0.77
CA GLY A 359 10.26 -3.21 -1.27
C GLY A 359 10.42 -1.94 -2.09
N ALA A 360 11.66 -1.58 -2.41
CA ALA A 360 11.99 -0.44 -3.26
C ALA A 360 13.14 -0.83 -4.18
N PHE A 361 13.03 -0.43 -5.46
CA PHE A 361 14.16 -0.40 -6.39
C PHE A 361 14.96 0.90 -6.19
N GLY A 362 16.27 0.82 -6.36
CA GLY A 362 17.17 1.96 -6.29
C GLY A 362 18.61 1.52 -6.55
N ASP A 363 19.43 2.42 -7.06
CA ASP A 363 20.88 2.21 -7.25
C ASP A 363 21.56 2.52 -5.90
N PHE A 364 21.83 1.48 -5.09
CA PHE A 364 22.27 1.64 -3.69
C PHE A 364 23.78 1.60 -3.50
N ASP A 365 24.56 1.18 -4.50
CA ASP A 365 26.02 1.21 -4.48
C ASP A 365 26.65 2.15 -5.53
N GLY A 366 25.83 2.77 -6.39
CA GLY A 366 26.24 3.76 -7.37
C GLY A 366 26.84 3.19 -8.65
N ASP A 367 26.57 1.93 -8.98
CA ASP A 367 27.17 1.23 -10.13
C ASP A 367 26.40 1.39 -11.47
N GLY A 368 25.21 2.00 -11.43
CA GLY A 368 24.35 2.22 -12.59
C GLY A 368 23.29 1.14 -12.84
N TRP A 369 23.15 0.16 -11.95
CA TRP A 369 22.08 -0.85 -11.97
C TRP A 369 21.14 -0.66 -10.78
N VAL A 370 19.84 -0.88 -10.98
CA VAL A 370 18.90 -0.81 -9.86
C VAL A 370 18.94 -2.11 -9.05
N ASP A 371 19.34 -1.97 -7.79
CA ASP A 371 19.22 -2.97 -6.75
C ASP A 371 17.78 -3.06 -6.24
N LEU A 372 17.51 -4.06 -5.39
CA LEU A 372 16.19 -4.26 -4.77
C LEU A 372 16.31 -4.46 -3.25
N TYR A 373 15.74 -3.54 -2.47
CA TYR A 373 15.51 -3.76 -1.04
C TYR A 373 14.12 -4.38 -0.81
N VAL A 374 14.05 -5.43 0.03
CA VAL A 374 12.79 -6.08 0.43
C VAL A 374 12.61 -5.99 1.95
N GLY A 375 11.53 -5.32 2.37
CA GLY A 375 11.15 -5.21 3.78
C GLY A 375 10.37 -6.43 4.23
N ASN A 376 11.00 -7.31 5.01
CA ASN A 376 10.42 -8.56 5.50
C ASN A 376 9.80 -8.42 6.91
N GLU A 377 8.88 -9.33 7.25
CA GLU A 377 8.11 -9.34 8.49
C GLU A 377 8.86 -9.97 9.70
N SER A 378 10.10 -9.53 9.96
CA SER A 378 10.92 -10.03 11.08
C SER A 378 10.30 -9.73 12.46
N ARG A 379 10.59 -10.56 13.47
CA ARG A 379 10.19 -10.28 14.87
C ARG A 379 11.32 -10.39 15.88
N ILE A 380 12.55 -10.70 15.45
CA ILE A 380 13.67 -11.11 16.31
C ILE A 380 13.92 -10.13 17.48
N GLU A 381 13.84 -8.82 17.24
CA GLU A 381 14.05 -7.80 18.28
C GLU A 381 13.00 -7.84 19.41
N ARG A 382 11.81 -8.38 19.16
CA ARG A 382 10.69 -8.48 20.11
C ARG A 382 10.46 -9.90 20.62
N GLU A 383 10.53 -10.88 19.71
CA GLU A 383 10.23 -12.29 19.93
C GLU A 383 11.27 -13.15 19.18
N PRO A 384 11.94 -14.13 19.81
CA PRO A 384 12.98 -14.95 19.17
C PRO A 384 12.40 -16.05 18.25
N THR A 385 11.37 -15.71 17.48
CA THR A 385 10.64 -16.54 16.52
C THR A 385 10.10 -15.66 15.40
N GLY A 386 10.23 -16.08 14.13
CA GLY A 386 9.97 -15.21 12.99
C GLY A 386 11.24 -14.46 12.56
N ASP A 387 12.26 -15.24 12.19
CA ASP A 387 13.56 -14.78 11.70
C ASP A 387 13.44 -14.49 10.20
N TYR A 388 12.97 -13.28 9.88
CA TYR A 388 12.69 -12.81 8.52
C TYR A 388 13.31 -11.43 8.29
N PRO A 389 14.65 -11.27 8.37
CA PRO A 389 15.31 -9.97 8.23
C PRO A 389 15.05 -9.35 6.86
N GLY A 390 15.04 -8.01 6.80
CA GLY A 390 15.05 -7.29 5.52
C GLY A 390 16.27 -7.66 4.66
N GLN A 391 16.06 -7.74 3.35
CA GLN A 391 17.05 -8.21 2.36
C GLN A 391 17.41 -7.07 1.40
N LEU A 392 18.66 -7.01 0.97
CA LEU A 392 19.18 -6.04 0.01
C LEU A 392 19.86 -6.85 -1.09
N PHE A 393 19.22 -6.90 -2.25
CA PHE A 393 19.67 -7.67 -3.39
C PHE A 393 20.45 -6.75 -4.34
N GLN A 394 21.77 -6.90 -4.36
CA GLN A 394 22.67 -6.19 -5.26
C GLN A 394 22.59 -6.78 -6.67
N ASN A 395 22.43 -5.96 -7.70
CA ASN A 395 22.18 -6.34 -9.09
C ASN A 395 23.49 -6.43 -9.90
N HIS A 396 23.97 -7.64 -10.15
CA HIS A 396 25.18 -7.87 -10.96
C HIS A 396 24.86 -7.78 -12.45
N GLY A 397 24.73 -6.55 -12.95
CA GLY A 397 24.63 -6.24 -14.38
C GLY A 397 23.37 -6.79 -15.08
N GLY A 398 22.23 -6.84 -14.39
CA GLY A 398 20.97 -7.37 -14.91
C GLY A 398 20.92 -8.91 -15.02
N THR A 399 21.96 -9.61 -14.57
CA THR A 399 22.08 -11.08 -14.77
C THR A 399 21.76 -11.91 -13.53
N THR A 400 22.18 -11.45 -12.35
CA THR A 400 22.00 -12.15 -11.06
C THR A 400 21.98 -11.16 -9.91
N PHE A 401 21.25 -11.48 -8.85
CA PHE A 401 21.21 -10.74 -7.60
C PHE A 401 21.93 -11.48 -6.47
N GLU A 402 22.59 -10.74 -5.57
CA GLU A 402 23.19 -11.26 -4.33
C GLU A 402 22.60 -10.56 -3.10
N ASP A 403 22.18 -11.31 -2.07
CA ASP A 403 21.69 -10.73 -0.82
C ASP A 403 22.86 -10.25 0.07
N VAL A 404 23.12 -8.95 0.03
CA VAL A 404 24.22 -8.26 0.71
C VAL A 404 23.79 -7.55 2.00
N ALA A 405 22.52 -7.68 2.43
CA ALA A 405 21.96 -6.95 3.58
C ALA A 405 22.84 -7.03 4.83
N ARG A 406 23.39 -8.22 5.10
CA ARG A 406 24.26 -8.50 6.25
C ARG A 406 25.64 -7.87 6.15
N ALA A 407 26.23 -7.90 4.96
CA ALA A 407 27.53 -7.28 4.71
C ALA A 407 27.43 -5.75 4.87
N ASN A 408 26.33 -5.19 4.35
CA ASN A 408 26.08 -3.76 4.26
C ASN A 408 25.31 -3.18 5.48
N ARG A 409 24.91 -4.04 6.43
CA ARG A 409 24.29 -3.72 7.74
C ARG A 409 22.87 -3.17 7.71
N VAL A 410 22.09 -3.62 6.74
CA VAL A 410 20.69 -3.21 6.51
C VAL A 410 19.68 -4.36 6.73
N GLU A 411 20.10 -5.41 7.46
CA GLU A 411 19.21 -6.44 8.01
C GLU A 411 18.23 -5.82 9.02
N ASN A 412 17.07 -5.36 8.54
CA ASN A 412 16.02 -4.88 9.44
C ASN A 412 15.40 -6.06 10.18
N ASN A 413 15.63 -6.13 11.49
CA ASN A 413 15.18 -7.22 12.36
C ASN A 413 13.85 -6.90 13.08
N ARG A 414 13.04 -6.04 12.45
CA ARG A 414 11.70 -5.60 12.89
C ARG A 414 10.64 -5.96 11.84
N PHE A 415 9.38 -5.83 12.23
CA PHE A 415 8.24 -6.27 11.42
C PHE A 415 7.90 -5.16 10.42
N CYS A 416 8.63 -5.14 9.30
CA CYS A 416 8.62 -4.05 8.33
C CYS A 416 7.25 -3.92 7.63
N LYS A 417 6.81 -2.68 7.40
CA LYS A 417 5.52 -2.36 6.77
C LYS A 417 5.60 -1.44 5.55
N GLY A 418 6.65 -0.63 5.44
CA GLY A 418 6.92 0.22 4.30
C GLY A 418 8.41 0.46 4.16
N VAL A 419 8.86 0.62 2.93
CA VAL A 419 10.22 0.96 2.50
C VAL A 419 10.11 2.21 1.65
N GLY A 420 10.77 3.29 2.04
CA GLY A 420 10.98 4.47 1.19
C GLY A 420 12.47 4.62 0.89
N ALA A 421 12.81 4.97 -0.36
CA ALA A 421 14.19 5.23 -0.79
C ALA A 421 14.36 6.69 -1.24
N GLY A 422 15.48 7.32 -0.89
CA GLY A 422 15.76 8.71 -1.29
C GLY A 422 17.00 9.30 -0.63
N ASP A 423 17.76 10.10 -1.38
CA ASP A 423 18.90 10.91 -0.94
C ASP A 423 18.42 12.07 -0.03
N TYR A 424 18.36 11.85 1.30
CA TYR A 424 17.78 12.85 2.21
C TYR A 424 18.79 13.91 2.67
N ASP A 425 20.09 13.59 2.75
CA ASP A 425 21.13 14.55 3.18
C ASP A 425 21.95 15.16 2.03
N ALA A 426 21.58 14.87 0.78
CA ALA A 426 22.11 15.46 -0.45
C ALA A 426 23.58 15.08 -0.75
N ASP A 427 24.03 13.90 -0.33
CA ASP A 427 25.38 13.40 -0.58
C ASP A 427 25.51 12.59 -1.89
N GLY A 428 24.40 12.09 -2.42
CA GLY A 428 24.29 11.40 -3.71
C GLY A 428 24.04 9.90 -3.61
N ASP A 429 24.12 9.30 -2.42
CA ASP A 429 23.74 7.91 -2.19
C ASP A 429 22.24 7.80 -1.83
N LEU A 430 21.56 6.73 -2.22
CA LEU A 430 20.16 6.51 -1.84
C LEU A 430 20.05 5.93 -0.42
N ASP A 431 19.38 6.65 0.48
CA ASP A 431 19.07 6.20 1.84
C ASP A 431 17.76 5.39 1.89
N LEU A 432 17.54 4.69 3.00
CA LEU A 432 16.37 3.84 3.22
C LEU A 432 15.63 4.17 4.54
N TYR A 433 14.38 4.61 4.45
CA TYR A 433 13.49 4.69 5.61
C TYR A 433 12.55 3.48 5.67
N LEU A 434 12.54 2.81 6.83
CA LEU A 434 11.73 1.61 7.08
C LEU A 434 10.74 1.85 8.21
N SER A 435 9.46 1.79 7.89
CA SER A 435 8.39 1.77 8.89
C SER A 435 8.20 0.36 9.45
N ASN A 436 7.88 0.24 10.74
CA ASN A 436 7.78 -1.04 11.43
C ASN A 436 6.55 -1.12 12.36
N ILE A 437 6.20 -2.34 12.76
CA ILE A 437 5.55 -2.57 14.07
C ILE A 437 6.68 -2.65 15.11
N GLY A 438 6.87 -1.57 15.86
CA GLY A 438 8.10 -1.24 16.58
C GLY A 438 8.72 0.05 16.07
N GLU A 439 9.82 0.51 16.66
CA GLU A 439 10.49 1.75 16.26
C GLU A 439 10.89 1.72 14.77
N ASN A 440 10.69 2.85 14.07
CA ASN A 440 11.10 2.99 12.68
C ASN A 440 12.63 3.08 12.56
N ARG A 441 13.16 2.91 11.34
CA ARG A 441 14.60 3.00 11.04
C ARG A 441 14.82 3.96 9.87
N LEU A 442 15.91 4.71 9.92
CA LEU A 442 16.44 5.51 8.82
C LEU A 442 17.87 5.05 8.64
N TYR A 443 18.11 4.27 7.60
CA TYR A 443 19.44 3.81 7.23
C TYR A 443 20.05 4.84 6.30
N ARG A 444 20.96 5.66 6.82
CA ARG A 444 21.80 6.46 5.93
C ARG A 444 22.77 5.54 5.20
N ASN A 445 22.93 5.75 3.91
CA ASN A 445 23.91 5.07 3.08
C ASN A 445 25.25 5.82 3.13
N ASP A 446 26.37 5.11 3.28
CA ASP A 446 27.73 5.68 3.25
C ASP A 446 28.54 4.89 2.19
N GLY A 447 28.19 5.01 0.92
CA GLY A 447 28.80 4.31 -0.24
C GLY A 447 28.49 2.82 -0.26
N GLY A 448 27.21 2.45 -0.35
CA GLY A 448 26.72 1.06 -0.30
C GLY A 448 26.74 0.44 1.11
N ARG A 449 26.96 1.24 2.16
CA ARG A 449 27.13 0.75 3.53
C ARG A 449 26.28 1.52 4.53
N PHE A 450 25.32 0.84 5.13
CA PHE A 450 24.26 1.49 5.88
C PHE A 450 24.55 1.67 7.37
N ARG A 451 23.99 2.74 7.93
CA ARG A 451 23.96 3.03 9.36
C ARG A 451 22.57 3.51 9.76
N ASP A 452 21.96 2.87 10.76
CA ASP A 452 20.72 3.37 11.35
C ASP A 452 20.97 4.66 12.13
N VAL A 453 20.39 5.76 11.66
CA VAL A 453 20.48 7.12 12.20
C VAL A 453 19.15 7.62 12.78
N ALA A 454 18.07 6.84 12.68
CA ALA A 454 16.74 7.29 13.12
C ALA A 454 16.67 7.76 14.58
N PRO A 455 17.32 7.09 15.56
CA PRO A 455 17.31 7.56 16.95
C PRO A 455 18.05 8.89 17.15
N GLU A 456 19.04 9.19 16.30
CA GLU A 456 19.88 10.40 16.37
C GLU A 456 19.15 11.60 15.75
N LEU A 457 18.45 11.36 14.62
CA LEU A 457 17.62 12.33 13.92
C LEU A 457 16.16 12.39 14.46
N GLN A 458 15.83 11.59 15.46
CA GLN A 458 14.53 11.53 16.15
C GLN A 458 13.33 11.09 15.28
N VAL A 459 13.57 10.44 14.14
CA VAL A 459 12.56 9.95 13.18
C VAL A 459 12.06 8.52 13.46
N VAL A 460 11.99 8.13 14.73
CA VAL A 460 11.60 6.76 15.16
C VAL A 460 10.10 6.54 15.36
N GLU A 461 9.29 7.61 15.32
CA GLU A 461 7.83 7.54 15.51
C GLU A 461 7.11 7.30 14.16
N PRO A 462 5.87 6.79 14.17
CA PRO A 462 5.16 6.17 15.31
C PRO A 462 5.78 4.84 15.79
N ARG A 463 6.09 4.73 17.10
CA ARG A 463 6.83 3.55 17.64
C ARG A 463 6.07 2.24 17.77
N GLU A 464 4.75 2.25 17.92
CA GLU A 464 4.00 1.00 18.17
C GLU A 464 3.63 0.30 16.85
N ARG A 465 2.99 1.03 15.94
CA ARG A 465 2.58 0.54 14.61
C ARG A 465 2.64 1.65 13.58
N SER A 466 3.66 1.62 12.74
CA SER A 466 3.73 2.41 11.52
C SER A 466 3.32 1.59 10.28
N PHE A 467 2.98 2.27 9.18
CA PHE A 467 2.59 1.62 7.93
C PHE A 467 3.16 2.28 6.67
N ALA A 468 2.35 2.97 5.85
CA ALA A 468 2.85 3.65 4.67
C ALA A 468 3.87 4.73 5.03
N THR A 469 4.94 4.84 4.23
CA THR A 469 6.03 5.81 4.40
C THR A 469 6.70 6.11 3.05
N TRP A 470 7.22 7.32 2.87
CA TRP A 470 7.96 7.76 1.70
C TRP A 470 8.76 9.04 1.96
N PHE A 471 9.70 9.33 1.05
CA PHE A 471 10.35 10.64 0.94
C PHE A 471 9.68 11.49 -0.14
N PHE A 472 9.60 12.80 0.07
CA PHE A 472 9.07 13.81 -0.88
C PHE A 472 9.47 15.22 -0.44
N ASP A 473 9.39 16.20 -1.33
CA ASP A 473 9.61 17.63 -1.00
C ASP A 473 8.26 18.33 -0.91
N TYR A 474 7.69 18.44 0.31
CA TYR A 474 6.32 18.95 0.48
C TYR A 474 6.26 20.48 0.53
N ASP A 475 7.35 21.15 0.94
CA ASP A 475 7.44 22.62 1.04
C ASP A 475 8.25 23.30 -0.09
N GLN A 476 8.67 22.51 -1.08
CA GLN A 476 9.31 22.92 -2.34
C GLN A 476 10.62 23.70 -2.13
N ASP A 477 11.41 23.29 -1.14
CA ASP A 477 12.67 23.94 -0.78
C ASP A 477 13.94 23.23 -1.31
N GLY A 478 13.79 22.02 -1.87
CA GLY A 478 14.82 21.24 -2.55
C GLY A 478 15.46 20.13 -1.71
N ARG A 479 14.93 19.87 -0.50
CA ARG A 479 15.31 18.76 0.38
C ARG A 479 14.18 17.74 0.48
N LEU A 480 14.53 16.46 0.71
CA LEU A 480 13.53 15.43 0.92
C LEU A 480 13.10 15.40 2.39
N ASP A 481 11.83 15.69 2.61
CA ASP A 481 11.09 15.45 3.83
C ASP A 481 10.63 13.99 3.88
N LEU A 482 10.16 13.56 5.05
CA LEU A 482 9.78 12.18 5.31
C LEU A 482 8.37 12.11 5.92
N PHE A 483 7.45 11.42 5.24
CA PHE A 483 6.12 11.13 5.77
C PHE A 483 6.03 9.68 6.22
N VAL A 484 5.42 9.43 7.38
CA VAL A 484 5.10 8.07 7.86
C VAL A 484 3.79 8.02 8.62
N THR A 485 2.99 7.02 8.31
CA THR A 485 1.64 6.84 8.86
C THR A 485 1.60 5.88 10.04
N SER A 486 0.61 6.05 10.92
CA SER A 486 0.30 5.10 11.99
C SER A 486 -0.74 4.07 11.55
N TYR A 487 -0.84 2.96 12.29
CA TYR A 487 -1.83 1.90 12.05
C TYR A 487 -2.49 1.44 13.37
N GLU A 488 -3.08 2.39 14.09
CA GLU A 488 -3.77 2.15 15.39
C GLU A 488 -5.18 2.73 15.48
N THR A 489 -5.51 3.74 14.67
CA THR A 489 -6.85 4.32 14.50
C THR A 489 -7.92 3.25 14.27
N GLY A 490 -9.13 3.43 14.83
CA GLY A 490 -10.31 2.65 14.48
C GLY A 490 -11.59 3.49 14.46
N LEU A 491 -12.74 2.84 14.23
CA LEU A 491 -14.04 3.54 14.15
C LEU A 491 -14.43 4.33 15.41
N ALA A 492 -13.83 4.02 16.57
CA ALA A 492 -14.04 4.79 17.80
C ALA A 492 -13.44 6.19 17.69
N ASP A 493 -12.27 6.32 17.07
CA ASP A 493 -11.55 7.58 16.90
C ASP A 493 -12.21 8.45 15.84
N LEU A 494 -12.65 7.86 14.72
CA LEU A 494 -13.46 8.54 13.69
C LEU A 494 -14.79 9.07 14.26
N VAL A 495 -15.43 8.31 15.16
CA VAL A 495 -16.65 8.77 15.85
C VAL A 495 -16.36 9.90 16.83
N ALA A 496 -15.26 9.83 17.58
CA ALA A 496 -14.86 10.90 18.47
C ALA A 496 -14.54 12.19 17.68
N GLU A 497 -13.75 12.10 16.61
CA GLU A 497 -13.48 13.20 15.68
C GLU A 497 -14.78 13.80 15.11
N ALA A 498 -15.68 12.97 14.59
CA ALA A 498 -16.96 13.41 14.04
C ALA A 498 -17.88 14.10 15.06
N LEU A 499 -17.69 13.85 16.37
CA LEU A 499 -18.42 14.49 17.47
C LEU A 499 -17.66 15.69 18.07
N GLY A 500 -16.43 15.98 17.63
CA GLY A 500 -15.53 16.95 18.25
C GLY A 500 -15.04 16.53 19.65
N GLU A 501 -15.06 15.23 19.95
CA GLU A 501 -14.53 14.64 21.17
C GLU A 501 -13.04 14.27 21.02
N PRO A 502 -12.24 14.31 22.10
CA PRO A 502 -10.86 13.81 22.06
C PRO A 502 -10.79 12.32 21.71
N ASN A 503 -9.83 11.94 20.88
CA ASN A 503 -9.45 10.56 20.59
C ASN A 503 -8.02 10.28 21.07
N GLU A 504 -7.60 9.01 21.06
CA GLU A 504 -6.25 8.57 21.46
C GLU A 504 -5.46 7.98 20.27
N ALA A 505 -5.94 8.15 19.04
CA ALA A 505 -5.26 7.67 17.85
C ALA A 505 -3.93 8.42 17.64
N PRO A 506 -2.79 7.73 17.48
CA PRO A 506 -1.55 8.38 17.13
C PRO A 506 -1.68 8.97 15.71
N PRO A 507 -1.49 10.28 15.50
CA PRO A 507 -1.47 10.83 14.15
C PRO A 507 -0.23 10.36 13.37
N PRO A 508 -0.22 10.49 12.03
CA PRO A 508 0.99 10.35 11.23
C PRO A 508 2.11 11.32 11.68
N ARG A 509 3.30 11.13 11.11
CA ARG A 509 4.42 12.06 11.24
C ARG A 509 4.75 12.61 9.85
N LEU A 510 5.03 13.90 9.82
CA LEU A 510 5.60 14.57 8.65
C LEU A 510 6.83 15.30 9.15
N TYR A 511 7.98 14.74 8.86
CA TYR A 511 9.27 15.23 9.29
C TYR A 511 9.83 16.17 8.23
N ARG A 512 9.78 17.48 8.46
CA ARG A 512 10.47 18.45 7.61
C ARG A 512 11.98 18.31 7.81
N ASN A 513 12.72 18.28 6.72
CA ASN A 513 14.17 18.21 6.69
C ASN A 513 14.76 19.62 6.83
N ASP A 514 15.27 20.01 8.00
CA ASP A 514 15.95 21.30 8.22
C ASP A 514 17.47 21.23 7.84
N GLY A 515 17.84 20.29 6.97
CA GLY A 515 19.19 20.10 6.44
C GLY A 515 20.16 19.63 7.52
N SER A 516 21.26 20.35 7.71
CA SER A 516 22.25 20.01 8.74
C SER A 516 21.73 20.05 10.18
N ALA A 517 20.52 20.57 10.41
CA ALA A 517 19.84 20.52 11.70
C ALA A 517 19.09 19.19 11.96
N GLY A 518 18.96 18.33 10.96
CA GLY A 518 18.18 17.08 11.02
C GLY A 518 16.70 17.31 10.68
N PHE A 519 15.83 16.52 11.29
CA PHE A 519 14.40 16.51 11.01
C PHE A 519 13.57 17.14 12.15
N VAL A 520 12.43 17.75 11.80
CA VAL A 520 11.43 18.28 12.75
C VAL A 520 10.05 17.75 12.37
N ASP A 521 9.35 17.11 13.30
CA ASP A 521 7.94 16.71 13.09
C ASP A 521 7.03 17.94 13.09
N VAL A 522 6.38 18.18 11.96
CA VAL A 522 5.47 19.30 11.68
C VAL A 522 4.03 18.84 11.41
N ALA A 523 3.71 17.56 11.61
CA ALA A 523 2.40 16.99 11.27
C ALA A 523 1.21 17.80 11.84
N SER A 524 1.22 18.10 13.14
CA SER A 524 0.14 18.88 13.78
C SER A 524 0.12 20.34 13.34
N GLU A 525 1.28 20.94 13.04
CA GLU A 525 1.34 22.32 12.52
C GLU A 525 0.67 22.43 11.13
N LEU A 526 0.68 21.34 10.36
CA LEU A 526 0.13 21.24 9.01
C LEU A 526 -1.29 20.61 8.96
N GLY A 527 -1.96 20.37 10.09
CA GLY A 527 -3.32 19.80 10.13
C GLY A 527 -3.42 18.28 9.99
N LEU A 528 -2.30 17.56 10.17
CA LEU A 528 -2.24 16.09 10.10
C LEU A 528 -2.38 15.41 11.49
N ASP A 529 -2.99 16.08 12.47
CA ASP A 529 -3.14 15.61 13.85
C ASP A 529 -4.44 14.85 14.15
N ARG A 530 -5.22 14.53 13.10
CA ARG A 530 -6.44 13.72 13.18
C ARG A 530 -6.19 12.22 12.95
N PRO A 531 -7.17 11.33 13.26
CA PRO A 531 -7.05 9.90 13.02
C PRO A 531 -7.04 9.54 11.53
N PHE A 532 -6.04 8.76 11.10
CA PHE A 532 -6.02 8.09 9.80
C PHE A 532 -5.67 6.61 9.99
N GLN A 533 -6.15 5.71 9.13
CA GLN A 533 -5.77 4.29 9.15
C GLN A 533 -5.34 3.75 7.76
N PRO A 534 -4.34 4.39 7.12
CA PRO A 534 -3.89 3.96 5.80
C PRO A 534 -3.18 2.60 5.86
N MET A 535 -3.42 1.79 4.84
CA MET A 535 -2.60 0.64 4.48
C MET A 535 -2.15 0.68 3.02
N GLY A 536 -2.77 1.50 2.17
CA GLY A 536 -2.14 2.01 0.95
C GLY A 536 -2.02 3.52 1.04
N ALA A 537 -1.06 4.08 0.31
CA ALA A 537 -0.94 5.52 0.15
C ALA A 537 -0.03 5.88 -1.04
N ASN A 538 -0.39 6.97 -1.72
CA ASN A 538 0.41 7.54 -2.78
C ASN A 538 0.22 9.07 -2.79
N PHE A 539 1.08 9.78 -3.53
CA PHE A 539 1.08 11.24 -3.61
C PHE A 539 1.30 11.71 -5.05
N GLY A 540 0.89 12.96 -5.33
CA GLY A 540 0.95 13.56 -6.66
C GLY A 540 0.44 15.00 -6.63
N ASP A 541 0.17 15.60 -7.79
CA ASP A 541 -0.11 17.04 -7.95
C ASP A 541 -1.48 17.20 -8.62
N LEU A 542 -2.56 16.82 -7.91
CA LEU A 542 -3.87 16.52 -8.54
C LEU A 542 -4.59 17.73 -9.12
N ASP A 543 -4.22 18.96 -8.72
CA ASP A 543 -4.70 20.19 -9.37
C ASP A 543 -3.61 20.96 -10.14
N HIS A 544 -2.44 20.36 -10.35
CA HIS A 544 -1.31 20.93 -11.07
C HIS A 544 -0.87 22.31 -10.57
N ASP A 545 -1.14 22.66 -9.31
CA ASP A 545 -0.66 23.91 -8.71
C ASP A 545 0.84 23.86 -8.35
N GLY A 546 1.47 22.69 -8.38
CA GLY A 546 2.90 22.48 -8.15
C GLY A 546 3.25 21.95 -6.76
N TRP A 547 2.28 21.80 -5.86
CA TRP A 547 2.45 21.22 -4.53
C TRP A 547 2.00 19.75 -4.52
N LEU A 548 2.69 18.89 -3.74
CA LEU A 548 2.36 17.47 -3.71
C LEU A 548 1.30 17.17 -2.65
N ASP A 549 0.13 16.72 -3.11
CA ASP A 549 -1.02 16.23 -2.37
C ASP A 549 -0.86 14.75 -1.97
N ILE A 550 -1.66 14.27 -1.00
CA ILE A 550 -1.61 12.90 -0.48
C ILE A 550 -2.98 12.21 -0.62
N TYR A 551 -3.01 10.96 -1.07
CA TYR A 551 -4.18 10.07 -0.99
C TYR A 551 -3.88 8.85 -0.12
N LEU A 552 -4.71 8.66 0.92
CA LEU A 552 -4.56 7.64 1.96
C LEU A 552 -5.70 6.61 1.87
N THR A 553 -5.37 5.34 1.63
CA THR A 553 -6.36 4.27 1.43
C THR A 553 -6.36 3.24 2.55
N THR A 554 -7.55 2.81 2.94
CA THR A 554 -7.80 2.00 4.13
C THR A 554 -7.70 0.51 3.81
N GLY A 555 -7.14 -0.31 4.71
CA GLY A 555 -6.95 -1.74 4.45
C GLY A 555 -7.36 -2.68 5.57
N GLU A 556 -7.80 -2.18 6.73
CA GLU A 556 -7.87 -2.97 7.95
C GLU A 556 -8.64 -4.30 7.75
N PRO A 557 -8.11 -5.48 8.16
CA PRO A 557 -8.79 -6.77 7.99
C PRO A 557 -10.17 -6.88 8.68
N GLN A 558 -10.52 -5.94 9.55
CA GLN A 558 -11.77 -5.92 10.31
C GLN A 558 -12.96 -5.68 9.35
N LEU A 559 -13.93 -6.60 9.33
CA LEU A 559 -15.07 -6.52 8.41
C LEU A 559 -16.01 -5.33 8.70
N GLN A 560 -15.93 -4.74 9.89
CA GLN A 560 -16.72 -3.56 10.27
C GLN A 560 -16.12 -2.24 9.78
N SER A 561 -14.85 -2.21 9.39
CA SER A 561 -14.08 -0.99 9.13
C SER A 561 -14.37 -0.46 7.73
N LEU A 562 -15.57 0.10 7.58
CA LEU A 562 -15.96 0.95 6.45
C LEU A 562 -15.64 2.39 6.83
N MET A 563 -14.47 2.86 6.42
CA MET A 563 -14.00 4.22 6.66
C MET A 563 -13.64 4.83 5.29
N PRO A 564 -13.84 6.13 5.08
CA PRO A 564 -13.47 6.76 3.83
C PRO A 564 -11.95 6.75 3.68
N ASN A 565 -11.48 6.42 2.49
CA ASN A 565 -10.15 6.82 2.04
C ASN A 565 -10.08 8.35 2.00
N VAL A 566 -8.92 8.95 2.26
CA VAL A 566 -8.79 10.39 2.50
C VAL A 566 -7.88 11.03 1.47
N PHE A 567 -8.36 12.11 0.84
CA PHE A 567 -7.57 12.99 -0.02
C PHE A 567 -7.24 14.29 0.73
N LEU A 568 -5.94 14.58 0.82
CA LEU A 568 -5.35 15.70 1.53
C LEU A 568 -4.61 16.60 0.54
N ARG A 569 -5.18 17.77 0.24
CA ARG A 569 -4.56 18.75 -0.66
C ARG A 569 -3.50 19.57 0.09
N ASN A 570 -2.32 19.73 -0.49
CA ASN A 570 -1.24 20.56 0.03
C ASN A 570 -1.48 22.04 -0.32
N ASP A 571 -1.88 22.83 0.67
CA ASP A 571 -2.17 24.25 0.51
C ASP A 571 -0.91 25.10 0.66
N GLY A 572 0.04 24.94 -0.28
CA GLY A 572 1.19 25.83 -0.39
C GLY A 572 2.36 25.55 0.55
N GLY A 573 2.53 24.29 1.00
CA GLY A 573 3.56 23.90 1.97
C GLY A 573 3.27 24.33 3.41
N VAL A 574 2.09 24.90 3.69
CA VAL A 574 1.74 25.45 5.02
C VAL A 574 0.54 24.78 5.69
N ALA A 575 -0.20 23.91 5.00
CA ALA A 575 -1.23 23.05 5.56
C ALA A 575 -1.61 21.93 4.58
N PHE A 576 -2.08 20.80 5.09
CA PHE A 576 -2.84 19.81 4.33
C PHE A 576 -4.33 19.94 4.69
N ARG A 577 -5.21 19.93 3.67
CA ARG A 577 -6.66 20.10 3.85
C ARG A 577 -7.45 18.89 3.37
N ASP A 578 -8.43 18.44 4.14
CA ASP A 578 -9.31 17.34 3.72
C ASP A 578 -10.32 17.82 2.66
N LEU A 579 -10.08 17.42 1.41
CA LEU A 579 -10.96 17.69 0.26
C LEU A 579 -11.65 16.42 -0.27
N THR A 580 -11.62 15.33 0.49
CA THR A 580 -12.13 13.98 0.14
C THR A 580 -13.53 13.97 -0.47
N SER A 581 -14.50 14.57 0.23
CA SER A 581 -15.92 14.56 -0.18
C SER A 581 -16.19 15.47 -1.38
N ALA A 582 -15.48 16.59 -1.48
CA ALA A 582 -15.55 17.49 -2.63
C ALA A 582 -14.97 16.85 -3.89
N ALA A 583 -13.79 16.25 -3.77
CA ALA A 583 -13.11 15.52 -4.83
C ALA A 583 -13.85 14.25 -5.27
N GLY A 584 -14.67 13.65 -4.39
CA GLY A 584 -15.34 12.37 -4.66
C GLY A 584 -14.45 11.15 -4.44
N LEU A 585 -13.31 11.31 -3.77
CA LEU A 585 -12.30 10.25 -3.55
C LEU A 585 -12.52 9.43 -2.27
N GLY A 586 -13.60 9.72 -1.52
CA GLY A 586 -13.96 9.11 -0.24
C GLY A 586 -14.46 7.68 -0.30
N HIS A 587 -13.80 6.79 -1.02
CA HIS A 587 -14.28 5.42 -1.18
C HIS A 587 -14.28 4.64 0.15
N LEU A 588 -15.42 4.02 0.52
CA LEU A 588 -15.61 3.30 1.80
C LEU A 588 -15.08 1.87 1.82
N GLN A 589 -14.75 1.30 0.66
CA GLN A 589 -14.12 -0.02 0.60
C GLN A 589 -12.62 0.12 0.64
N LYS A 590 -12.04 -0.93 1.21
CA LYS A 590 -10.61 -1.13 1.41
C LYS A 590 -9.89 -1.27 0.08
N GLY A 591 -8.61 -0.95 0.08
CA GLY A 591 -7.67 -1.17 -1.01
C GLY A 591 -6.26 -0.79 -0.56
N HIS A 592 -5.26 -1.21 -1.32
CA HIS A 592 -3.86 -0.82 -1.05
C HIS A 592 -3.22 -0.20 -2.29
N GLY A 593 -3.29 -0.90 -3.43
CA GLY A 593 -2.71 -0.51 -4.70
C GLY A 593 -3.23 0.82 -5.24
N VAL A 594 -2.43 1.87 -5.17
CA VAL A 594 -2.77 3.19 -5.72
C VAL A 594 -1.69 3.63 -6.72
N ALA A 595 -2.11 4.07 -7.90
CA ALA A 595 -1.24 4.67 -8.92
C ALA A 595 -1.82 6.00 -9.38
N PHE A 596 -0.97 7.04 -9.45
CA PHE A 596 -1.30 8.33 -10.04
C PHE A 596 -0.63 8.38 -11.41
N ALA A 597 -1.37 8.81 -12.42
CA ALA A 597 -0.91 8.87 -13.81
C ALA A 597 -1.92 9.64 -14.66
N ASP A 598 -1.45 10.30 -15.72
CA ASP A 598 -2.30 10.79 -16.80
C ASP A 598 -2.55 9.66 -17.82
N PHE A 599 -3.67 8.95 -17.67
CA PHE A 599 -3.99 7.79 -18.50
C PHE A 599 -4.56 8.16 -19.88
N ASP A 600 -5.02 9.39 -20.09
CA ASP A 600 -5.64 9.82 -21.35
C ASP A 600 -4.88 10.92 -22.11
N HIS A 601 -3.73 11.34 -21.58
CA HIS A 601 -2.81 12.36 -22.11
C HIS A 601 -3.47 13.74 -22.28
N ASP A 602 -4.47 14.09 -21.46
CA ASP A 602 -5.08 15.42 -21.46
C ASP A 602 -4.31 16.44 -20.62
N GLY A 603 -3.42 15.97 -19.74
CA GLY A 603 -2.52 16.76 -18.93
C GLY A 603 -3.03 17.06 -17.52
N ASP A 604 -3.85 16.18 -16.94
CA ASP A 604 -4.02 16.07 -15.50
C ASP A 604 -3.98 14.63 -14.94
N GLN A 605 -3.74 14.52 -13.62
CA GLN A 605 -3.49 13.23 -12.96
C GLN A 605 -4.79 12.54 -12.56
N ASP A 606 -5.03 11.37 -13.13
CA ASP A 606 -6.04 10.43 -12.65
C ASP A 606 -5.52 9.64 -11.45
N VAL A 607 -6.45 9.01 -10.71
CA VAL A 607 -6.13 8.08 -9.61
C VAL A 607 -6.73 6.70 -9.87
N PHE A 608 -5.87 5.73 -10.19
CA PHE A 608 -6.26 4.31 -10.20
C PHE A 608 -6.13 3.71 -8.80
N HIS A 609 -7.15 2.98 -8.36
CA HIS A 609 -7.20 2.33 -7.05
C HIS A 609 -7.66 0.87 -7.16
N GLN A 610 -6.74 -0.03 -6.85
CA GLN A 610 -6.99 -1.46 -6.63
C GLN A 610 -7.74 -1.66 -5.32
N LEU A 611 -8.92 -2.28 -5.40
CA LEU A 611 -9.86 -2.36 -4.29
C LEU A 611 -10.16 -3.80 -3.87
N GLY A 612 -10.58 -3.92 -2.62
CA GLY A 612 -10.87 -5.18 -1.92
C GLY A 612 -10.18 -5.24 -0.55
N GLY A 613 -10.62 -6.16 0.31
CA GLY A 613 -10.00 -6.44 1.61
C GLY A 613 -9.36 -7.83 1.68
N PHE A 614 -9.09 -8.30 2.90
CA PHE A 614 -8.35 -9.54 3.18
C PHE A 614 -9.19 -10.84 3.07
N PHE A 615 -10.51 -10.74 3.11
CA PHE A 615 -11.41 -11.90 3.18
C PHE A 615 -12.25 -12.02 1.90
N PRO A 616 -12.60 -13.23 1.42
CA PRO A 616 -13.47 -13.42 0.25
C PRO A 616 -14.81 -12.65 0.22
N VAL A 617 -15.29 -12.15 1.37
CA VAL A 617 -16.47 -11.27 1.48
C VAL A 617 -16.17 -9.77 1.31
N ASP A 618 -14.92 -9.37 1.50
CA ASP A 618 -14.43 -8.00 1.26
C ASP A 618 -13.97 -7.82 -0.21
N ARG A 619 -14.36 -8.71 -1.15
CA ARG A 619 -14.01 -8.52 -2.57
C ARG A 619 -14.73 -7.29 -3.12
N TYR A 620 -14.02 -6.43 -3.83
CA TYR A 620 -14.61 -5.24 -4.46
C TYR A 620 -14.01 -4.94 -5.84
N ALA A 621 -14.71 -4.15 -6.64
CA ALA A 621 -14.29 -3.71 -7.96
C ALA A 621 -13.25 -2.58 -7.86
N ASN A 622 -12.17 -2.62 -8.66
CA ASN A 622 -11.22 -1.51 -8.75
C ASN A 622 -11.91 -0.21 -9.24
N ALA A 623 -11.27 0.94 -8.99
CA ALA A 623 -11.74 2.25 -9.45
C ALA A 623 -10.66 2.96 -10.28
N LEU A 624 -11.09 3.73 -11.27
CA LEU A 624 -10.26 4.70 -11.99
C LEU A 624 -10.97 6.05 -11.86
N PHE A 625 -10.48 6.88 -10.95
CA PHE A 625 -11.00 8.22 -10.73
C PHE A 625 -10.40 9.16 -11.76
N VAL A 626 -11.18 9.44 -12.80
CA VAL A 626 -10.82 10.37 -13.87
C VAL A 626 -10.92 11.81 -13.37
N ASN A 627 -9.85 12.57 -13.55
CA ASN A 627 -9.75 13.98 -13.20
C ASN A 627 -10.47 14.84 -14.27
N PRO A 628 -11.27 15.86 -13.90
CA PRO A 628 -11.96 16.73 -14.87
C PRO A 628 -11.14 17.97 -15.26
N GLY A 629 -9.86 18.00 -14.90
CA GLY A 629 -8.96 19.12 -15.09
C GLY A 629 -9.19 20.37 -14.27
N ASN A 630 -8.13 21.18 -14.26
CA ASN A 630 -7.95 22.34 -13.37
C ASN A 630 -7.54 23.63 -14.12
N GLY A 631 -7.00 23.51 -15.34
CA GLY A 631 -6.57 24.66 -16.17
C GLY A 631 -5.25 25.32 -15.73
N ASN A 632 -4.53 24.72 -14.79
CA ASN A 632 -3.13 25.05 -14.54
C ASN A 632 -2.24 24.53 -15.69
N ARG A 633 -0.95 24.83 -15.61
CA ARG A 633 0.07 24.50 -16.62
C ARG A 633 0.88 23.33 -16.12
N TRP A 634 1.42 22.51 -17.01
CA TRP A 634 2.14 21.29 -16.64
C TRP A 634 3.38 21.06 -17.51
N LEU A 635 4.25 20.14 -17.08
CA LEU A 635 5.39 19.63 -17.83
C LEU A 635 5.64 18.17 -17.49
N TYR A 636 5.78 17.30 -18.49
CA TYR A 636 6.02 15.88 -18.32
C TYR A 636 7.45 15.55 -18.73
N LEU A 637 8.21 14.88 -17.87
CA LEU A 637 9.61 14.55 -18.11
C LEU A 637 9.82 13.03 -18.07
N THR A 638 10.17 12.45 -19.22
CA THR A 638 10.72 11.09 -19.31
C THR A 638 12.24 11.19 -19.30
N LEU A 639 12.87 10.74 -18.22
CA LEU A 639 14.33 10.69 -18.12
C LEU A 639 14.87 9.41 -18.76
N GLN A 640 16.07 9.48 -19.33
CA GLN A 640 16.83 8.32 -19.78
C GLN A 640 18.30 8.45 -19.37
N GLY A 641 18.73 7.68 -18.38
CA GLY A 641 20.13 7.53 -17.98
C GLY A 641 20.99 6.88 -19.07
N THR A 642 22.29 7.16 -19.04
CA THR A 642 23.31 6.58 -19.94
C THR A 642 24.61 6.23 -19.21
N GLU A 643 24.94 6.95 -18.14
CA GLU A 643 25.99 6.62 -17.16
C GLU A 643 25.37 6.19 -15.81
N SER A 644 24.23 6.79 -15.46
CA SER A 644 23.33 6.34 -14.37
C SER A 644 22.35 5.29 -14.88
N ASN A 645 21.66 4.61 -13.95
CA ASN A 645 20.58 3.68 -14.26
C ASN A 645 19.54 4.30 -15.21
N ARG A 646 18.97 3.47 -16.10
CA ARG A 646 18.27 3.95 -17.30
C ARG A 646 17.04 4.78 -17.02
N ASP A 647 16.29 4.48 -15.96
CA ASP A 647 15.10 5.27 -15.57
C ASP A 647 15.45 6.53 -14.76
N GLY A 648 16.71 6.68 -14.33
CA GLY A 648 17.16 7.81 -13.54
C GLY A 648 16.67 7.79 -12.09
N PHE A 649 16.47 6.61 -11.48
CA PHE A 649 16.22 6.47 -10.04
C PHE A 649 17.26 7.27 -9.24
N GLY A 650 16.80 8.16 -8.37
CA GLY A 650 17.64 9.09 -7.61
C GLY A 650 17.89 10.44 -8.29
N ALA A 651 17.48 10.64 -9.54
CA ALA A 651 17.64 11.92 -10.23
C ALA A 651 16.82 13.04 -9.55
N ARG A 652 17.46 14.20 -9.36
CA ARG A 652 16.86 15.37 -8.72
C ARG A 652 16.60 16.46 -9.76
N ILE A 653 15.34 16.87 -9.85
CA ILE A 653 14.82 17.80 -10.83
C ILE A 653 14.55 19.14 -10.15
N ARG A 654 15.03 20.22 -10.76
CA ARG A 654 14.78 21.60 -10.33
C ARG A 654 14.29 22.43 -11.50
N ILE A 655 13.08 22.95 -11.41
CA ILE A 655 12.45 23.79 -12.45
C ILE A 655 12.28 25.21 -11.93
N VAL A 656 12.62 26.20 -12.74
CA VAL A 656 12.32 27.62 -12.47
C VAL A 656 11.28 28.10 -13.46
N VAL A 657 10.11 28.49 -12.97
CA VAL A 657 9.03 29.07 -13.78
C VAL A 657 8.83 30.54 -13.47
N ARG A 658 8.36 31.29 -14.47
CA ARG A 658 7.84 32.65 -14.30
C ARG A 658 6.31 32.59 -14.26
N THR A 659 5.72 32.91 -13.11
CA THR A 659 4.28 32.97 -12.88
C THR A 659 3.73 34.37 -13.17
N ARG A 660 2.43 34.60 -12.93
CA ARG A 660 1.86 35.97 -12.98
C ARG A 660 2.32 36.84 -11.81
N THR A 661 2.74 36.22 -10.70
CA THR A 661 3.07 36.89 -9.42
C THR A 661 4.58 37.03 -9.18
N GLY A 662 5.42 36.25 -9.87
CA GLY A 662 6.88 36.32 -9.71
C GLY A 662 7.61 35.19 -10.42
N LYS A 663 8.70 34.70 -9.81
CA LYS A 663 9.31 33.43 -10.17
C LYS A 663 9.07 32.43 -9.05
N ARG A 664 8.84 31.17 -9.41
CA ARG A 664 8.77 30.03 -8.48
C ARG A 664 9.83 29.01 -8.88
N THR A 665 10.41 28.34 -7.88
CA THR A 665 11.19 27.11 -8.09
C THR A 665 10.33 25.94 -7.68
N LEU A 666 10.44 24.83 -8.40
CA LEU A 666 9.76 23.56 -8.17
C LEU A 666 10.83 22.46 -8.13
N TYR A 667 10.61 21.45 -7.30
CA TYR A 667 11.52 20.33 -7.11
C TYR A 667 10.77 18.99 -7.19
N ARG A 668 11.38 18.00 -7.84
CA ARG A 668 10.88 16.62 -7.95
C ARG A 668 12.06 15.64 -7.91
N ASN A 669 11.80 14.41 -7.51
CA ASN A 669 12.78 13.33 -7.44
C ASN A 669 12.21 12.11 -8.18
N VAL A 670 13.06 11.32 -8.84
CA VAL A 670 12.65 10.10 -9.56
C VAL A 670 12.94 8.86 -8.72
N GLY A 671 11.98 7.93 -8.62
CA GLY A 671 12.20 6.61 -8.04
C GLY A 671 10.94 5.99 -7.41
N ALA A 672 11.14 4.93 -6.62
CA ALA A 672 10.07 4.22 -5.91
C ALA A 672 9.59 5.02 -4.68
N LEU A 673 8.63 5.91 -4.92
CA LEU A 673 8.11 6.88 -3.95
C LEU A 673 6.82 6.44 -3.22
N SER A 674 6.18 5.34 -3.65
CA SER A 674 4.82 4.98 -3.24
C SER A 674 4.75 3.80 -2.27
N SER A 675 3.72 3.76 -1.43
CA SER A 675 3.49 2.66 -0.49
C SER A 675 2.25 1.86 -0.87
N PHE A 676 2.49 0.64 -1.34
CA PHE A 676 1.51 -0.22 -2.02
C PHE A 676 1.09 0.32 -3.39
N GLY A 677 1.98 0.17 -4.36
CA GLY A 677 1.74 0.48 -5.76
C GLY A 677 2.91 1.23 -6.38
N GLY A 678 2.75 1.65 -7.63
CA GLY A 678 3.68 2.48 -8.37
C GLY A 678 2.93 3.40 -9.33
N SER A 679 3.04 4.70 -9.10
CA SER A 679 2.84 5.70 -10.16
C SER A 679 3.92 5.51 -11.23
N THR A 680 3.70 6.05 -12.43
CA THR A 680 4.73 6.01 -13.48
C THR A 680 6.00 6.74 -13.04
N LEU A 681 7.16 6.27 -13.48
CA LEU A 681 8.45 6.93 -13.29
C LEU A 681 8.55 8.24 -14.11
N ARG A 682 7.69 8.42 -15.14
CA ARG A 682 7.52 9.69 -15.85
C ARG A 682 7.13 10.78 -14.84
N GLN A 683 7.87 11.89 -14.83
CA GLN A 683 7.63 12.95 -13.88
C GLN A 683 6.62 13.94 -14.43
N GLU A 684 5.41 13.88 -13.90
CA GLU A 684 4.27 14.75 -14.19
C GLU A 684 4.31 15.92 -13.19
N ILE A 685 4.46 17.15 -13.68
CA ILE A 685 4.81 18.30 -12.83
C ILE A 685 3.86 19.47 -13.06
N GLY A 686 3.04 19.77 -12.05
CA GLY A 686 2.26 20.99 -11.98
C GLY A 686 3.15 22.23 -11.93
N LEU A 687 2.83 23.20 -12.78
CA LEU A 687 3.52 24.49 -12.87
C LEU A 687 2.64 25.66 -12.40
N GLY A 688 1.43 25.38 -11.91
CA GLY A 688 0.44 26.38 -11.53
C GLY A 688 0.14 27.33 -12.69
N ASP A 689 0.27 28.64 -12.45
CA ASP A 689 0.00 29.66 -13.46
C ASP A 689 1.22 30.17 -14.25
N ALA A 690 2.20 29.28 -14.50
CA ALA A 690 3.40 29.56 -15.26
C ALA A 690 3.12 30.17 -16.65
N GLN A 691 3.77 31.30 -16.93
CA GLN A 691 3.81 31.96 -18.24
C GLN A 691 5.00 31.50 -19.11
N ALA A 692 6.03 30.91 -18.48
CA ALA A 692 7.15 30.24 -19.15
C ALA A 692 7.96 29.41 -18.16
N VAL A 693 8.59 28.35 -18.65
CA VAL A 693 9.69 27.66 -17.97
C VAL A 693 11.00 28.38 -18.33
N GLU A 694 11.67 28.97 -17.35
CA GLU A 694 12.93 29.69 -17.57
C GLU A 694 14.15 28.76 -17.60
N SER A 695 14.15 27.73 -16.75
CA SER A 695 15.18 26.69 -16.76
C SER A 695 14.69 25.40 -16.12
N LEU A 696 15.16 24.28 -16.66
CA LEU A 696 15.10 22.95 -16.06
C LEU A 696 16.54 22.52 -15.78
N THR A 697 16.83 22.07 -14.56
CA THR A 697 18.12 21.54 -14.13
C THR A 697 17.90 20.13 -13.59
N ILE A 698 18.69 19.16 -14.05
CA ILE A 698 18.66 17.76 -13.62
C ILE A 698 20.03 17.40 -13.05
N HIS A 699 20.04 16.91 -11.82
CA HIS A 699 21.19 16.25 -11.21
C HIS A 699 20.97 14.75 -11.37
N TRP A 700 21.84 14.10 -12.16
CA TRP A 700 21.79 12.66 -12.38
C TRP A 700 22.54 11.92 -11.27
N PRO A 701 22.12 10.69 -10.89
CA PRO A 701 22.88 9.82 -10.00
C PRO A 701 24.34 9.68 -10.50
N GLY A 702 25.29 9.65 -9.56
CA GLY A 702 26.73 9.55 -9.85
C GLY A 702 27.38 10.74 -10.58
N SER A 703 26.62 11.76 -11.01
CA SER A 703 27.14 12.87 -11.82
C SER A 703 27.46 14.11 -10.97
N SER A 704 28.66 14.67 -11.16
CA SER A 704 29.13 15.85 -10.42
C SER A 704 28.67 17.20 -11.00
N GLU A 705 28.19 17.23 -12.24
CA GLU A 705 27.79 18.45 -12.96
C GLU A 705 26.35 18.30 -13.49
N PRO A 706 25.44 19.25 -13.18
CA PRO A 706 24.04 19.11 -13.56
C PRO A 706 23.78 19.49 -15.03
N GLN A 707 22.89 18.73 -15.68
CA GLN A 707 22.40 19.03 -17.02
C GLN A 707 21.34 20.15 -16.94
N THR A 708 21.45 21.20 -17.75
CA THR A 708 20.52 22.35 -17.68
C THR A 708 20.01 22.78 -19.05
N PHE A 709 18.69 22.91 -19.15
CA PHE A 709 17.95 23.39 -20.31
C PHE A 709 17.30 24.76 -20.04
N ARG A 710 16.95 25.48 -21.10
CA ARG A 710 16.27 26.79 -21.05
C ARG A 710 15.23 26.88 -22.16
N ASP A 711 14.33 27.85 -22.04
CA ASP A 711 13.28 28.15 -23.02
C ASP A 711 12.41 26.91 -23.37
N LEU A 712 12.08 26.12 -22.34
CA LEU A 712 11.27 24.91 -22.50
C LEU A 712 9.79 25.27 -22.76
N PRO A 713 9.06 24.46 -23.55
CA PRO A 713 7.62 24.63 -23.72
C PRO A 713 6.86 24.42 -22.40
N LEU A 714 5.65 24.99 -22.34
CA LEU A 714 4.60 24.60 -21.39
C LEU A 714 3.71 23.56 -22.08
N ASP A 715 3.05 22.71 -21.31
CA ASP A 715 2.12 21.66 -21.77
C ASP A 715 2.79 20.78 -22.84
N ALA A 716 3.81 20.05 -22.40
CA ALA A 716 4.58 19.17 -23.28
C ALA A 716 5.14 17.97 -22.53
N HIS A 717 5.16 16.83 -23.22
CA HIS A 717 5.93 15.67 -22.82
C HIS A 717 7.33 15.79 -23.44
N LEU A 718 8.36 15.81 -22.60
CA LEU A 718 9.75 15.92 -23.01
C LEU A 718 10.51 14.66 -22.60
N LYS A 719 11.26 14.10 -23.55
CA LYS A 719 12.26 13.06 -23.26
C LYS A 719 13.63 13.71 -23.13
N ILE A 720 14.35 13.35 -22.07
CA ILE A 720 15.68 13.91 -21.75
C ILE A 720 16.66 12.76 -21.54
N VAL A 721 17.66 12.70 -22.41
CA VAL A 721 18.76 11.73 -22.33
C VAL A 721 19.93 12.36 -21.58
N GLN A 722 20.51 11.63 -20.62
CA GLN A 722 21.68 12.05 -19.87
C GLN A 722 22.84 12.41 -20.81
N GLY A 723 23.38 13.62 -20.63
CA GLY A 723 24.52 14.14 -21.40
C GLY A 723 24.17 14.81 -22.74
N GLU A 724 22.94 14.71 -23.25
CA GLU A 724 22.56 15.38 -24.51
C GLU A 724 22.28 16.89 -24.32
N GLU A 725 22.71 17.72 -25.28
CA GLU A 725 22.50 19.19 -25.24
C GLU A 725 21.03 19.62 -25.50
N ARG A 726 20.16 18.69 -25.89
CA ARG A 726 18.78 18.96 -26.30
C ARG A 726 17.83 17.90 -25.74
N PHE A 727 16.59 18.32 -25.49
CA PHE A 727 15.48 17.42 -25.21
C PHE A 727 14.75 17.05 -26.51
N GLU A 728 14.12 15.88 -26.53
CA GLU A 728 13.13 15.50 -27.53
C GLU A 728 11.73 15.89 -27.02
N ARG A 729 10.85 16.32 -27.92
CA ARG A 729 9.43 16.58 -27.61
C ARG A 729 8.62 15.40 -28.13
N LEU A 730 7.91 14.74 -27.23
CA LEU A 730 7.01 13.63 -27.56
C LEU A 730 5.64 14.21 -27.93
N GLU A 731 5.10 13.81 -29.08
CA GLU A 731 3.77 14.21 -29.55
C GLU A 731 2.75 13.12 -29.18
N LEU A 732 2.38 13.10 -27.89
CA LEU A 732 1.30 12.25 -27.38
C LEU A 732 -0.06 12.90 -27.69
N ARG A 733 -1.07 12.08 -27.95
CA ARG A 733 -2.39 12.54 -28.39
C ARG A 733 -3.40 12.38 -27.26
N ALA A 734 -3.91 13.47 -26.72
CA ALA A 734 -5.02 13.45 -25.76
C ALA A 734 -6.27 12.67 -26.26
N VAL A 735 -6.88 11.97 -25.32
CA VAL A 735 -8.22 11.36 -25.34
C VAL A 735 -9.08 12.09 -24.29
N ASP A 736 -10.35 11.72 -24.16
CA ASP A 736 -11.31 12.30 -23.21
C ASP A 736 -12.07 11.12 -22.56
N LEU A 737 -11.60 10.66 -21.40
CA LEU A 737 -12.26 9.62 -20.61
C LEU A 737 -13.50 10.14 -19.87
N GLU A 738 -13.59 11.45 -19.64
CA GLU A 738 -14.75 12.13 -19.03
C GLU A 738 -16.06 11.91 -19.83
N ARG A 739 -16.00 11.70 -21.16
CA ARG A 739 -17.18 11.62 -22.04
C ARG A 739 -17.61 10.23 -22.51
N ARG A 740 -16.92 9.15 -22.12
CA ARG A 740 -17.34 7.78 -22.45
C ARG A 740 -18.42 7.23 -21.52
#